data_AF-A0A7U7J2F9-F1
#
_entry.id   AF-A0A7U7J2F9-F1
#
_cell.length_a   1.000
_cell.length_b   1.000
_cell.length_c   1.000
_cell.angle_alpha   90.00
_cell.angle_beta   90.00
_cell.angle_gamma   90.00
#
_symmetry.space_group_name_H-M   'P 1'
#
loop_
_entity.id
_entity.type
_entity.pdbx_description
1 polymer ?
#
loop_
_entity_poly.entity_id
_entity_poly.type
_entity_poly.pdbx_seq_one_letter_code
_entity_poly.pdbx_strand_id
1 'polypeptide(L)'
;MVFIHPTPLWQEKFPCFVGSYPPPNVSFKLLIALGLFSSLSIAQAVTFTVTNLNDSGIGSLRQAILDANNATATDDTIVFQAGLSGLLLTSGGMTITGNLVINGPGTNLTINGNNATRIFTVNSGKTVTLSDLKLQNGGIQNSGTLTLSNSTIQSSTWNNSNGGAITNSSGTLTVNNSTLSGNSSSGGSGGAIYSDSGKLIINNSVLSDNSAGYGGGIYSYIGTLAVNNSTLSGNSANEGGGIYNGHGLSSLTVNSSTLFGNTASRGGGGIYHDGGTMIMHNSTLSGNSALENSSSGGYGGGGIYIRGTATIISSTLSSNSAPALSARGGGIRSTGVLSIGNSLVAGNASSTGKEVFNSGTFTSLGNNLFGENGSSGLVNANPINSDQILPGLIGTAIGPLANNGGSTLTYLPVAGSPMIDAGNDLLIPQGVTTDQRGYGPRIVGSAVDIGAVEVGALPPDQALINDYYQAILGRPSDTAGAAFWKSEADRARSLGLDLKDVFRVIANRFFTDAEYLNRTTSNAQYVTDLYHTFFKREPDNGGLAYWTQPLTAGLPRSVVLFSFLFSAEFDDLMQSLFGDTAARSELATVGDFYRGFLNRLPDNDGFAFWIGRFRVAQCTNATAVRAEVESISSQFLASTEYTSRQRSDRDFIADLYYVFLRRGGDVTGFNYWVDLLSNGAFTRDQVRQEFVKAAEFQTRVSQIIGQGCAP
;
A
#
# COMPACT_ATOMS: atom_id res chain seq x y z
N MET A 1 57.47 17.24 21.34
CA MET A 1 58.14 15.92 21.45
C MET A 1 57.05 14.90 21.75
N VAL A 2 56.62 14.16 20.74
CA VAL A 2 55.31 13.47 20.69
C VAL A 2 55.55 12.02 20.29
N PHE A 3 55.07 11.12 21.17
CA PHE A 3 54.62 9.73 21.06
C PHE A 3 55.46 8.63 20.38
N ILE A 4 55.59 7.51 21.11
CA ILE A 4 55.92 6.18 20.60
C ILE A 4 54.70 5.27 20.85
N HIS A 5 54.19 4.67 19.78
CA HIS A 5 53.31 3.49 19.77
C HIS A 5 53.98 2.37 18.95
N PRO A 6 53.79 1.09 19.30
CA PRO A 6 54.25 -0.04 18.49
C PRO A 6 53.15 -0.60 17.55
N THR A 7 53.58 -0.85 16.31
CA THR A 7 53.20 -1.85 15.27
C THR A 7 51.85 -2.60 15.27
N PRO A 8 51.32 -2.87 14.05
CA PRO A 8 51.13 -4.25 13.60
C PRO A 8 51.73 -4.54 12.20
N LEU A 9 51.99 -5.83 11.93
CA LEU A 9 52.57 -6.36 10.69
C LEU A 9 51.65 -7.42 10.05
N TRP A 10 51.74 -7.48 8.72
CA TRP A 10 51.39 -8.54 7.76
C TRP A 10 50.15 -8.36 6.85
N GLN A 11 50.43 -7.79 5.67
CA GLN A 11 49.74 -8.06 4.40
C GLN A 11 50.82 -8.27 3.31
N GLU A 12 50.83 -9.43 2.66
CA GLU A 12 51.57 -9.77 1.43
C GLU A 12 50.54 -10.37 0.45
N LYS A 13 50.64 -10.37 -0.89
CA LYS A 13 51.39 -9.69 -1.96
C LYS A 13 50.76 -10.26 -3.25
N PHE A 14 50.55 -9.46 -4.29
CA PHE A 14 50.45 -9.93 -5.67
C PHE A 14 51.24 -8.97 -6.56
N PRO A 15 52.16 -9.44 -7.43
CA PRO A 15 52.75 -8.59 -8.46
C PRO A 15 52.20 -8.90 -9.85
N CYS A 16 52.06 -7.83 -10.63
CA CYS A 16 51.75 -7.79 -12.06
C CYS A 16 52.87 -8.37 -12.93
N PHE A 17 52.52 -8.84 -14.13
CA PHE A 17 53.41 -8.87 -15.29
C PHE A 17 52.66 -8.43 -16.55
N VAL A 18 53.32 -7.57 -17.34
CA VAL A 18 52.88 -6.99 -18.61
C VAL A 18 53.69 -7.64 -19.73
N GLY A 19 53.07 -7.95 -20.87
CA GLY A 19 53.76 -8.38 -22.09
C GLY A 19 52.84 -8.42 -23.33
N SER A 20 53.23 -7.68 -24.36
CA SER A 20 52.56 -7.42 -25.64
C SER A 20 53.07 -8.32 -26.79
N TYR A 21 52.21 -8.69 -27.77
CA TYR A 21 52.44 -8.92 -29.23
C TYR A 21 51.22 -9.63 -29.91
N PRO A 22 51.05 -9.63 -31.26
CA PRO A 22 49.77 -9.56 -32.00
C PRO A 22 49.35 -10.93 -32.62
N PRO A 23 48.20 -11.04 -33.33
CA PRO A 23 47.58 -12.33 -33.62
C PRO A 23 48.19 -13.03 -34.86
N PRO A 24 48.20 -14.38 -34.91
CA PRO A 24 48.43 -15.10 -36.15
C PRO A 24 47.13 -15.31 -36.92
N ASN A 25 47.20 -14.98 -38.22
CA ASN A 25 46.28 -15.38 -39.27
C ASN A 25 45.93 -16.88 -39.20
N VAL A 26 44.63 -17.18 -39.13
CA VAL A 26 44.11 -18.50 -39.54
C VAL A 26 43.20 -18.28 -40.74
N SER A 27 43.62 -18.90 -41.83
CA SER A 27 43.06 -18.85 -43.17
C SER A 27 41.60 -19.33 -43.21
N PHE A 28 40.73 -18.52 -43.81
CA PHE A 28 39.38 -18.92 -44.25
C PHE A 28 39.50 -20.06 -45.28
N LYS A 29 39.12 -21.28 -44.91
CA LYS A 29 38.66 -22.29 -45.87
C LYS A 29 37.14 -22.26 -45.88
N LEU A 30 36.59 -21.65 -46.93
CA LEU A 30 35.19 -21.66 -47.28
C LEU A 30 34.79 -23.11 -47.66
N LEU A 31 34.22 -23.86 -46.72
CA LEU A 31 33.46 -25.05 -47.03
C LEU A 31 32.00 -24.63 -47.20
N ILE A 32 31.54 -24.56 -48.44
CA ILE A 32 30.13 -24.35 -48.78
C ILE A 32 29.39 -25.63 -48.37
N ALA A 33 28.84 -25.65 -47.16
CA ALA A 33 27.78 -26.58 -46.79
C ALA A 33 26.45 -25.89 -47.10
N LEU A 34 25.82 -26.28 -48.21
CA LEU A 34 24.37 -26.11 -48.41
C LEU A 34 23.65 -26.98 -47.37
N GLY A 35 23.57 -26.48 -46.14
CA GLY A 35 22.72 -27.00 -45.07
C GLY A 35 21.57 -26.03 -44.87
N LEU A 36 20.35 -26.53 -44.96
CA LEU A 36 19.11 -25.78 -44.82
C LEU A 36 19.21 -24.72 -43.72
N PHE A 37 18.98 -23.45 -44.06
CA PHE A 37 18.42 -22.52 -43.09
C PHE A 37 17.01 -23.01 -42.76
N SER A 38 16.86 -23.95 -41.83
CA SER A 38 15.62 -24.05 -41.10
C SER A 38 15.52 -22.74 -40.34
N SER A 39 14.62 -21.86 -40.77
CA SER A 39 14.16 -20.75 -39.96
C SER A 39 13.93 -21.28 -38.55
N LEU A 40 14.75 -20.86 -37.57
CA LEU A 40 14.34 -20.97 -36.18
C LEU A 40 13.11 -20.07 -36.08
N SER A 41 11.92 -20.66 -36.23
CA SER A 41 10.70 -20.03 -35.79
C SER A 41 10.84 -19.91 -34.28
N ILE A 42 11.10 -18.70 -33.80
CA ILE A 42 10.87 -18.41 -32.38
C ILE A 42 9.36 -18.63 -32.19
N ALA A 43 9.01 -19.71 -31.50
CA ALA A 43 7.62 -20.01 -31.20
C ALA A 43 7.08 -18.86 -30.33
N GLN A 44 6.21 -18.06 -30.90
CA GLN A 44 5.66 -16.87 -30.27
C GLN A 44 4.63 -17.27 -29.21
N ALA A 45 4.68 -16.64 -28.04
CA ALA A 45 3.70 -16.82 -26.97
C ALA A 45 2.26 -16.70 -27.49
N VAL A 46 1.41 -17.65 -27.10
CA VAL A 46 0.01 -17.73 -27.52
C VAL A 46 -0.89 -17.22 -26.40
N THR A 47 -1.99 -16.55 -26.77
CA THR A 47 -3.06 -16.18 -25.84
C THR A 47 -4.27 -17.08 -26.01
N PHE A 48 -4.69 -17.75 -24.94
CA PHE A 48 -5.91 -18.56 -24.88
C PHE A 48 -6.99 -17.83 -24.08
N THR A 49 -8.24 -17.90 -24.53
CA THR A 49 -9.37 -17.22 -23.89
C THR A 49 -10.36 -18.21 -23.28
N VAL A 50 -10.62 -18.06 -21.98
CA VAL A 50 -11.70 -18.76 -21.27
C VAL A 50 -13.01 -18.01 -21.54
N THR A 51 -13.99 -18.70 -22.12
CA THR A 51 -15.27 -18.11 -22.57
C THR A 51 -16.48 -18.66 -21.84
N ASN A 52 -16.32 -19.73 -21.06
CA ASN A 52 -17.42 -20.34 -20.30
C ASN A 52 -16.95 -20.92 -18.96
N LEU A 53 -17.93 -21.28 -18.12
CA LEU A 53 -17.72 -21.85 -16.78
C LEU A 53 -17.76 -23.39 -16.76
N ASN A 54 -17.68 -24.04 -17.92
CA ASN A 54 -17.67 -25.50 -17.95
C ASN A 54 -16.35 -26.01 -17.37
N ASP A 55 -16.39 -27.14 -16.66
CA ASP A 55 -15.18 -27.76 -16.10
C ASP A 55 -14.22 -28.29 -17.18
N SER A 56 -14.74 -28.62 -18.38
CA SER A 56 -13.94 -29.12 -19.50
C SER A 56 -14.54 -28.76 -20.86
N GLY A 57 -13.79 -29.03 -21.93
CA GLY A 57 -14.19 -28.75 -23.30
C GLY A 57 -13.81 -27.35 -23.76
N ILE A 58 -14.08 -27.05 -25.03
CA ILE A 58 -13.68 -25.80 -25.68
C ILE A 58 -14.20 -24.58 -24.89
N GLY A 59 -13.32 -23.62 -24.67
CA GLY A 59 -13.62 -22.39 -23.93
C GLY A 59 -13.58 -22.51 -22.40
N SER A 60 -13.36 -23.71 -21.85
CA SER A 60 -13.12 -23.88 -20.41
C SER A 60 -11.69 -23.49 -20.01
N LEU A 61 -11.48 -23.15 -18.73
CA LEU A 61 -10.14 -22.92 -18.17
C LEU A 61 -9.26 -24.16 -18.28
N ARG A 62 -9.83 -25.34 -18.02
CA ARG A 62 -9.10 -26.62 -18.13
C ARG A 62 -8.58 -26.84 -19.53
N GLN A 63 -9.40 -26.61 -20.56
CA GLN A 63 -8.96 -26.75 -21.94
C GLN A 63 -7.90 -25.72 -22.31
N ALA A 64 -8.06 -24.45 -21.89
CA ALA A 64 -7.05 -23.43 -22.15
C ALA A 64 -5.68 -23.79 -21.55
N ILE A 65 -5.64 -24.40 -20.37
CA ILE A 65 -4.39 -24.90 -19.76
C ILE A 65 -3.84 -26.10 -20.54
N LEU A 66 -4.68 -27.03 -20.99
CA LEU A 66 -4.24 -28.16 -21.82
C LEU A 66 -3.65 -27.68 -23.15
N ASP A 67 -4.27 -26.68 -23.77
CA ASP A 67 -3.79 -26.11 -25.03
C ASP A 67 -2.44 -25.40 -24.84
N ALA A 68 -2.30 -24.61 -23.77
CA ALA A 68 -1.03 -23.97 -23.41
C ALA A 68 0.07 -24.99 -23.08
N ASN A 69 -0.26 -26.07 -22.37
CA ASN A 69 0.71 -27.13 -22.07
C ASN A 69 1.23 -27.86 -23.32
N ASN A 70 0.44 -27.90 -24.39
CA ASN A 70 0.79 -28.55 -25.66
C ASN A 70 1.39 -27.58 -26.69
N ALA A 71 1.36 -26.28 -26.43
CA ALA A 71 1.92 -25.29 -27.31
C ALA A 71 3.45 -25.40 -27.37
N THR A 72 4.02 -25.10 -28.53
CA THR A 72 5.47 -25.10 -28.73
C THR A 72 6.14 -23.82 -28.25
N ALA A 73 5.36 -22.81 -27.86
CA ALA A 73 5.83 -21.52 -27.38
C ALA A 73 6.30 -21.60 -25.91
N THR A 74 7.16 -20.67 -25.54
CA THR A 74 7.55 -20.43 -24.15
C THR A 74 6.82 -19.17 -23.69
N ASP A 75 6.15 -19.23 -22.54
CA ASP A 75 5.48 -18.11 -21.85
C ASP A 75 4.08 -17.73 -22.40
N ASP A 76 3.19 -18.73 -22.54
CA ASP A 76 1.81 -18.49 -22.96
C ASP A 76 0.99 -17.70 -21.93
N THR A 77 -0.12 -17.13 -22.39
CA THR A 77 -1.06 -16.36 -21.55
C THR A 77 -2.48 -16.92 -21.65
N ILE A 78 -3.17 -17.01 -20.52
CA ILE A 78 -4.60 -17.29 -20.42
C ILE A 78 -5.31 -16.04 -19.92
N VAL A 79 -6.36 -15.64 -20.62
CA VAL A 79 -7.25 -14.53 -20.24
C VAL A 79 -8.70 -15.02 -20.19
N PHE A 80 -9.57 -14.27 -19.51
CA PHE A 80 -10.99 -14.56 -19.45
C PHE A 80 -11.76 -13.56 -20.32
N GLN A 81 -12.82 -14.04 -20.96
CA GLN A 81 -13.72 -13.18 -21.73
C GLN A 81 -14.29 -12.08 -20.82
N ALA A 82 -14.33 -10.85 -21.34
CA ALA A 82 -14.90 -9.72 -20.61
C ALA A 82 -16.33 -10.02 -20.13
N GLY A 83 -16.61 -9.73 -18.86
CA GLY A 83 -17.92 -9.97 -18.23
C GLY A 83 -18.16 -11.41 -17.75
N LEU A 84 -17.24 -12.36 -17.99
CA LEU A 84 -17.37 -13.71 -17.48
C LEU A 84 -17.30 -13.70 -15.95
N SER A 85 -18.39 -14.14 -15.31
CA SER A 85 -18.59 -14.08 -13.86
C SER A 85 -19.36 -15.32 -13.38
N GLY A 86 -19.23 -15.66 -12.10
CA GLY A 86 -19.94 -16.78 -11.48
C GLY A 86 -19.01 -17.80 -10.81
N LEU A 87 -19.45 -19.05 -10.76
CA LEU A 87 -18.74 -20.15 -10.09
C LEU A 87 -18.28 -21.18 -11.13
N LEU A 88 -16.97 -21.36 -11.25
CA LEU A 88 -16.35 -22.49 -11.96
C LEU A 88 -16.08 -23.60 -10.95
N LEU A 89 -16.87 -24.67 -10.99
CA LEU A 89 -16.64 -25.86 -10.17
C LEU A 89 -15.75 -26.85 -10.90
N THR A 90 -14.60 -27.22 -10.32
CA THR A 90 -13.68 -28.16 -10.97
C THR A 90 -13.85 -29.57 -10.44
N SER A 91 -13.84 -30.59 -11.31
CA SER A 91 -13.91 -32.00 -10.89
C SER A 91 -12.53 -32.61 -10.58
N GLY A 92 -11.46 -31.83 -10.71
CA GLY A 92 -10.09 -32.29 -10.54
C GLY A 92 -9.06 -31.19 -10.77
N GLY A 93 -7.80 -31.46 -10.41
CA GLY A 93 -6.71 -30.49 -10.53
C GLY A 93 -6.30 -30.20 -11.97
N MET A 94 -5.68 -29.05 -12.16
CA MET A 94 -5.13 -28.59 -13.44
C MET A 94 -3.61 -28.46 -13.30
N THR A 95 -2.89 -29.36 -13.96
CA THR A 95 -1.42 -29.36 -13.95
C THR A 95 -0.89 -28.41 -15.02
N ILE A 96 0.07 -27.58 -14.66
CA ILE A 96 0.76 -26.64 -15.55
C ILE A 96 2.17 -27.17 -15.81
N THR A 97 2.44 -27.53 -17.06
CA THR A 97 3.69 -28.15 -17.52
C THR A 97 4.55 -27.24 -18.39
N GLY A 98 4.03 -26.06 -18.77
CA GLY A 98 4.74 -24.98 -19.46
C GLY A 98 4.97 -23.76 -18.56
N ASN A 99 5.69 -22.76 -19.07
CA ASN A 99 5.66 -21.43 -18.46
C ASN A 99 4.34 -20.76 -18.85
N LEU A 100 3.67 -20.12 -17.89
CA LEU A 100 2.29 -19.68 -18.09
C LEU A 100 1.95 -18.43 -17.28
N VAL A 101 1.23 -17.51 -17.90
CA VAL A 101 0.56 -16.39 -17.22
C VAL A 101 -0.94 -16.63 -17.28
N ILE A 102 -1.63 -16.56 -16.13
CA ILE A 102 -3.09 -16.61 -16.06
C ILE A 102 -3.59 -15.30 -15.44
N ASN A 103 -4.27 -14.49 -16.26
CA ASN A 103 -4.90 -13.24 -15.84
C ASN A 103 -6.39 -13.46 -15.64
N GLY A 104 -6.79 -13.55 -14.38
CA GLY A 104 -8.17 -13.75 -13.97
C GLY A 104 -9.07 -12.52 -14.20
N PRO A 105 -10.40 -12.71 -14.14
CA PRO A 105 -11.37 -11.62 -14.29
C PRO A 105 -11.61 -10.84 -12.98
N GLY A 106 -10.72 -10.96 -11.99
CA GLY A 106 -10.88 -10.38 -10.66
C GLY A 106 -11.85 -11.16 -9.78
N THR A 107 -12.52 -10.46 -8.85
CA THR A 107 -13.43 -11.05 -7.85
C THR A 107 -14.76 -11.57 -8.41
N ASN A 108 -15.04 -11.29 -9.70
CA ASN A 108 -16.29 -11.64 -10.38
C ASN A 108 -16.45 -13.15 -10.64
N LEU A 109 -15.36 -13.91 -10.65
CA LEU A 109 -15.38 -15.36 -10.89
C LEU A 109 -14.67 -16.09 -9.75
N THR A 110 -15.31 -17.10 -9.19
CA THR A 110 -14.70 -18.01 -8.21
C THR A 110 -14.39 -19.36 -8.85
N ILE A 111 -13.15 -19.81 -8.75
CA ILE A 111 -12.72 -21.17 -9.13
C ILE A 111 -12.75 -22.02 -7.88
N ASN A 112 -13.58 -23.06 -7.86
CA ASN A 112 -13.85 -23.87 -6.69
C ASN A 112 -13.36 -25.30 -6.90
N GLY A 113 -12.40 -25.74 -6.08
CA GLY A 113 -11.82 -27.09 -6.13
C GLY A 113 -12.62 -28.17 -5.40
N ASN A 114 -13.76 -27.81 -4.80
CA ASN A 114 -14.66 -28.69 -4.06
C ASN A 114 -14.02 -29.53 -2.94
N ASN A 115 -12.87 -29.08 -2.42
CA ASN A 115 -11.98 -29.80 -1.49
C ASN A 115 -11.60 -31.22 -1.98
N ALA A 116 -11.73 -31.50 -3.27
CA ALA A 116 -11.44 -32.81 -3.85
C ALA A 116 -9.97 -32.92 -4.29
N THR A 117 -9.47 -31.85 -4.91
CA THR A 117 -8.08 -31.74 -5.39
C THR A 117 -7.54 -30.33 -5.18
N ARG A 118 -6.22 -30.17 -5.23
CA ARG A 118 -5.62 -28.86 -5.51
C ARG A 118 -6.16 -28.36 -6.86
N ILE A 119 -6.41 -27.06 -6.98
CA ILE A 119 -6.89 -26.46 -8.22
C ILE A 119 -5.77 -26.43 -9.25
N PHE A 120 -4.60 -25.92 -8.86
CA PHE A 120 -3.43 -25.83 -9.72
C PHE A 120 -2.25 -26.63 -9.17
N THR A 121 -1.53 -27.31 -10.07
CA THR A 121 -0.24 -27.93 -9.78
C THR A 121 0.80 -27.38 -10.74
N VAL A 122 1.78 -26.64 -10.23
CA VAL A 122 2.89 -26.09 -11.00
C VAL A 122 4.08 -27.05 -10.94
N ASN A 123 4.47 -27.58 -12.09
CA ASN A 123 5.59 -28.52 -12.19
C ASN A 123 6.94 -27.84 -11.95
N SER A 124 7.92 -28.65 -11.56
CA SER A 124 9.30 -28.17 -11.37
C SER A 124 9.90 -27.60 -12.66
N GLY A 125 10.73 -26.57 -12.51
CA GLY A 125 11.36 -25.86 -13.61
C GLY A 125 10.43 -24.96 -14.44
N LYS A 126 9.19 -24.75 -14.00
CA LYS A 126 8.21 -23.89 -14.70
C LYS A 126 8.01 -22.56 -13.98
N THR A 127 7.88 -21.50 -14.76
CA THR A 127 7.57 -20.16 -14.26
C THR A 127 6.11 -19.85 -14.53
N VAL A 128 5.34 -19.63 -13.46
CA VAL A 128 3.90 -19.39 -13.53
C VAL A 128 3.54 -18.10 -12.81
N THR A 129 2.76 -17.25 -13.46
CA THR A 129 2.12 -16.08 -12.83
C THR A 129 0.62 -16.27 -12.82
N LEU A 130 0.02 -16.12 -11.64
CA LEU A 130 -1.42 -16.16 -11.41
C LEU A 130 -1.85 -14.78 -10.88
N SER A 131 -2.65 -14.06 -11.65
CA SER A 131 -3.11 -12.70 -11.32
C SER A 131 -4.62 -12.62 -11.27
N ASP A 132 -5.17 -11.82 -10.35
CA ASP A 132 -6.59 -11.44 -10.33
C ASP A 132 -7.56 -12.64 -10.26
N LEU A 133 -7.19 -13.68 -9.51
CA LEU A 133 -7.99 -14.89 -9.33
C LEU A 133 -8.63 -14.96 -7.95
N LYS A 134 -9.84 -15.55 -7.87
CA LYS A 134 -10.45 -15.97 -6.62
C LYS A 134 -10.59 -17.49 -6.60
N LEU A 135 -9.84 -18.14 -5.72
CA LEU A 135 -9.81 -19.59 -5.51
C LEU A 135 -10.50 -19.95 -4.20
N GLN A 136 -11.29 -21.01 -4.20
CA GLN A 136 -12.00 -21.48 -3.02
C GLN A 136 -11.99 -23.00 -2.92
N ASN A 137 -11.97 -23.53 -1.68
CA ASN A 137 -12.08 -24.96 -1.40
C ASN A 137 -11.08 -25.79 -2.23
N GLY A 138 -9.86 -25.29 -2.40
CA GLY A 138 -8.94 -25.85 -3.37
C GLY A 138 -7.71 -24.97 -3.48
N GLY A 139 -6.57 -25.53 -3.11
CA GLY A 139 -5.32 -24.78 -3.03
C GLY A 139 -4.45 -24.92 -4.28
N ILE A 140 -3.20 -24.47 -4.15
CA ILE A 140 -2.16 -24.60 -5.17
C ILE A 140 -1.06 -25.51 -4.65
N GLN A 141 -0.56 -26.40 -5.50
CA GLN A 141 0.69 -27.10 -5.27
C GLN A 141 1.77 -26.51 -6.18
N ASN A 142 2.87 -26.03 -5.60
CA ASN A 142 3.99 -25.47 -6.34
C ASN A 142 5.25 -26.31 -6.15
N SER A 143 5.88 -26.67 -7.27
CA SER A 143 7.25 -27.21 -7.34
C SER A 143 8.16 -26.41 -8.27
N GLY A 144 7.65 -25.34 -8.90
CA GLY A 144 8.38 -24.44 -9.81
C GLY A 144 8.54 -23.03 -9.23
N THR A 145 8.55 -22.01 -10.09
CA THR A 145 8.54 -20.60 -9.71
C THR A 145 7.13 -20.03 -9.89
N LEU A 146 6.43 -19.78 -8.79
CA LEU A 146 5.07 -19.26 -8.78
C LEU A 146 5.03 -17.83 -8.25
N THR A 147 4.43 -16.92 -9.02
CA THR A 147 3.99 -15.61 -8.56
C THR A 147 2.47 -15.59 -8.47
N LEU A 148 1.93 -15.30 -7.29
CA LEU A 148 0.52 -15.03 -7.06
C LEU A 148 0.33 -13.53 -6.79
N SER A 149 -0.47 -12.85 -7.61
CA SER A 149 -0.68 -11.41 -7.52
C SER A 149 -2.17 -11.07 -7.49
N ASN A 150 -2.57 -10.08 -6.68
CA ASN A 150 -3.94 -9.54 -6.64
C ASN A 150 -5.04 -10.62 -6.50
N SER A 151 -4.73 -11.72 -5.82
CA SER A 151 -5.57 -12.91 -5.83
C SER A 151 -6.06 -13.25 -4.42
N THR A 152 -7.17 -13.99 -4.36
CA THR A 152 -7.73 -14.50 -3.11
C THR A 152 -7.71 -16.02 -3.13
N ILE A 153 -7.22 -16.66 -2.05
CA ILE A 153 -7.41 -18.09 -1.80
C ILE A 153 -8.07 -18.26 -0.45
N GLN A 154 -9.26 -18.86 -0.44
CA GLN A 154 -10.05 -18.97 0.78
C GLN A 154 -10.66 -20.35 1.02
N SER A 155 -10.90 -20.66 2.29
CA SER A 155 -11.64 -21.85 2.73
C SER A 155 -11.08 -23.18 2.18
N SER A 156 -9.79 -23.23 1.87
CA SER A 156 -9.14 -24.45 1.39
C SER A 156 -8.71 -25.29 2.58
N THR A 157 -9.29 -26.50 2.69
CA THR A 157 -9.09 -27.38 3.85
C THR A 157 -8.44 -28.70 3.43
N TRP A 158 -7.27 -28.98 3.99
CA TRP A 158 -6.46 -30.17 3.70
C TRP A 158 -6.01 -30.87 4.98
N ASN A 159 -6.93 -31.58 5.61
CA ASN A 159 -6.65 -32.31 6.84
C ASN A 159 -5.56 -33.38 6.61
N ASN A 160 -4.62 -33.48 7.55
CA ASN A 160 -3.46 -34.38 7.51
C ASN A 160 -2.56 -34.22 6.26
N SER A 161 -2.63 -33.06 5.61
CA SER A 161 -1.70 -32.63 4.56
C SER A 161 -1.11 -31.27 4.93
N ASN A 162 -0.23 -30.74 4.09
CA ASN A 162 0.47 -29.48 4.33
C ASN A 162 -0.04 -28.38 3.39
N GLY A 163 -0.11 -27.15 3.90
CA GLY A 163 -0.49 -25.96 3.14
C GLY A 163 -1.99 -25.93 2.83
N GLY A 164 -2.82 -25.26 3.62
CA GLY A 164 -4.26 -25.17 3.32
C GLY A 164 -4.51 -24.46 1.97
N ALA A 165 -3.96 -23.25 1.80
CA ALA A 165 -4.02 -22.53 0.54
C ALA A 165 -2.93 -22.99 -0.45
N ILE A 166 -1.66 -23.03 -0.02
CA ILE A 166 -0.53 -23.31 -0.91
C ILE A 166 0.47 -24.26 -0.25
N THR A 167 0.85 -25.31 -0.98
CA THR A 167 1.98 -26.17 -0.65
C THR A 167 3.14 -25.87 -1.61
N ASN A 168 4.27 -25.39 -1.10
CA ASN A 168 5.49 -25.13 -1.85
C ASN A 168 6.56 -26.18 -1.52
N SER A 169 6.69 -27.20 -2.37
CA SER A 169 7.45 -28.43 -2.07
C SER A 169 8.95 -28.37 -2.38
N SER A 170 9.47 -27.22 -2.83
CA SER A 170 10.89 -26.90 -3.15
C SER A 170 11.02 -25.72 -4.12
N GLY A 171 9.89 -25.20 -4.63
CA GLY A 171 9.84 -24.09 -5.58
C GLY A 171 10.11 -22.71 -4.97
N THR A 172 10.14 -21.69 -5.83
CA THR A 172 10.07 -20.28 -5.39
C THR A 172 8.62 -19.84 -5.42
N LEU A 173 8.14 -19.23 -4.34
CA LEU A 173 6.80 -18.66 -4.23
C LEU A 173 6.90 -17.18 -3.85
N THR A 174 6.29 -16.33 -4.69
CA THR A 174 6.07 -14.92 -4.39
C THR A 174 4.58 -14.64 -4.32
N VAL A 175 4.12 -14.04 -3.23
CA VAL A 175 2.71 -13.64 -3.03
C VAL A 175 2.67 -12.13 -2.88
N ASN A 176 1.97 -11.43 -3.78
CA ASN A 176 1.88 -9.98 -3.83
C ASN A 176 0.42 -9.54 -3.77
N ASN A 177 0.11 -8.53 -2.96
CA ASN A 177 -1.21 -7.87 -2.95
C ASN A 177 -2.38 -8.86 -2.85
N SER A 178 -2.20 -9.98 -2.15
CA SER A 178 -3.12 -11.11 -2.18
C SER A 178 -3.67 -11.41 -0.79
N THR A 179 -4.83 -12.06 -0.76
CA THR A 179 -5.51 -12.46 0.48
C THR A 179 -5.58 -13.98 0.58
N LEU A 180 -5.04 -14.56 1.63
CA LEU A 180 -5.14 -15.98 1.93
C LEU A 180 -5.88 -16.12 3.27
N SER A 181 -7.17 -16.45 3.22
CA SER A 181 -8.02 -16.39 4.42
C SER A 181 -8.84 -17.65 4.69
N GLY A 182 -9.00 -17.99 5.97
CA GLY A 182 -9.85 -19.11 6.39
C GLY A 182 -9.38 -20.47 5.85
N ASN A 183 -8.10 -20.64 5.53
CA ASN A 183 -7.56 -21.90 5.04
C ASN A 183 -7.08 -22.78 6.20
N SER A 184 -7.17 -24.10 6.05
CA SER A 184 -6.89 -25.03 7.13
C SER A 184 -6.09 -26.26 6.69
N SER A 185 -5.16 -26.66 7.55
CA SER A 185 -4.36 -27.87 7.42
C SER A 185 -4.35 -28.64 8.75
N SER A 186 -5.54 -28.99 9.25
CA SER A 186 -5.69 -29.65 10.56
C SER A 186 -4.85 -30.93 10.63
N GLY A 187 -4.00 -31.07 11.65
CA GLY A 187 -3.06 -32.19 11.79
C GLY A 187 -1.79 -32.09 10.93
N GLY A 188 -1.70 -31.14 10.01
CA GLY A 188 -0.50 -30.83 9.22
C GLY A 188 0.08 -29.45 9.53
N SER A 189 0.83 -28.89 8.58
CA SER A 189 1.56 -27.63 8.75
C SER A 189 1.18 -26.60 7.70
N GLY A 190 1.21 -25.31 8.07
CA GLY A 190 0.94 -24.19 7.17
C GLY A 190 -0.55 -24.05 6.84
N GLY A 191 -1.32 -23.33 7.64
CA GLY A 191 -2.76 -23.19 7.39
C GLY A 191 -3.05 -22.41 6.12
N ALA A 192 -2.33 -21.32 5.87
CA ALA A 192 -2.28 -20.72 4.55
C ALA A 192 -1.19 -21.39 3.70
N ILE A 193 0.07 -21.27 4.11
CA ILE A 193 1.21 -21.65 3.28
C ILE A 193 2.11 -22.62 4.04
N TYR A 194 2.44 -23.73 3.39
CA TYR A 194 3.56 -24.56 3.76
C TYR A 194 4.68 -24.40 2.74
N SER A 195 5.90 -24.14 3.19
CA SER A 195 7.11 -24.12 2.36
C SER A 195 8.15 -25.06 2.95
N ASP A 196 8.62 -26.00 2.14
CA ASP A 196 9.64 -26.97 2.56
C ASP A 196 11.04 -26.33 2.56
N SER A 197 11.74 -26.37 1.41
CA SER A 197 13.12 -25.89 1.25
C SER A 197 13.25 -24.69 0.31
N GLY A 198 12.14 -24.19 -0.22
CA GLY A 198 12.09 -23.13 -1.23
C GLY A 198 12.18 -21.70 -0.67
N LYS A 199 12.31 -20.72 -1.58
CA LYS A 199 12.20 -19.28 -1.26
C LYS A 199 10.73 -18.86 -1.22
N LEU A 200 10.31 -18.23 -0.12
CA LEU A 200 8.98 -17.67 0.06
C LEU A 200 9.07 -16.16 0.31
N ILE A 201 8.39 -15.37 -0.51
CA ILE A 201 8.28 -13.92 -0.36
C ILE A 201 6.81 -13.54 -0.29
N ILE A 202 6.42 -12.84 0.76
CA ILE A 202 5.07 -12.29 0.95
C ILE A 202 5.19 -10.76 0.98
N ASN A 203 4.52 -10.07 0.06
CA ASN A 203 4.52 -8.61 -0.02
C ASN A 203 3.09 -8.08 -0.04
N ASN A 204 2.83 -7.03 0.74
CA ASN A 204 1.56 -6.28 0.71
C ASN A 204 0.32 -7.19 0.80
N SER A 205 0.41 -8.30 1.53
CA SER A 205 -0.59 -9.36 1.51
C SER A 205 -1.22 -9.57 2.88
N VAL A 206 -2.41 -10.15 2.88
CA VAL A 206 -3.17 -10.45 4.10
C VAL A 206 -3.32 -11.96 4.23
N LEU A 207 -2.81 -12.52 5.32
CA LEU A 207 -3.00 -13.92 5.70
C LEU A 207 -3.83 -13.94 6.99
N SER A 208 -5.11 -14.25 6.90
CA SER A 208 -6.02 -14.16 8.05
C SER A 208 -6.79 -15.43 8.36
N ASP A 209 -7.06 -15.66 9.64
CA ASP A 209 -7.99 -16.71 10.10
C ASP A 209 -7.62 -18.12 9.60
N ASN A 210 -6.33 -18.37 9.33
CA ASN A 210 -5.85 -19.66 8.89
C ASN A 210 -5.49 -20.55 10.08
N SER A 211 -5.58 -21.86 9.92
CA SER A 211 -5.35 -22.83 11.01
C SER A 211 -4.52 -24.05 10.60
N ALA A 212 -3.61 -24.50 11.46
CA ALA A 212 -2.84 -25.73 11.25
C ALA A 212 -2.35 -26.35 12.57
N GLY A 213 -1.66 -27.49 12.50
CA GLY A 213 -0.90 -28.01 13.64
C GLY A 213 0.32 -27.13 13.96
N TYR A 214 1.05 -26.69 12.94
CA TYR A 214 2.19 -25.77 13.05
C TYR A 214 2.09 -24.67 12.01
N GLY A 215 2.34 -23.42 12.39
CA GLY A 215 2.31 -22.30 11.45
C GLY A 215 0.89 -22.03 10.94
N GLY A 216 0.05 -21.40 11.75
CA GLY A 216 -1.36 -21.19 11.41
C GLY A 216 -1.52 -20.39 10.12
N GLY A 217 -0.75 -19.30 9.97
CA GLY A 217 -0.57 -18.63 8.69
C GLY A 217 0.46 -19.36 7.83
N ILE A 218 1.72 -19.34 8.25
CA ILE A 218 2.85 -19.85 7.46
C ILE A 218 3.66 -20.86 8.25
N TYR A 219 4.02 -21.96 7.59
CA TYR A 219 5.07 -22.87 8.04
C TYR A 219 6.22 -22.88 7.01
N SER A 220 7.44 -22.54 7.45
CA SER A 220 8.68 -22.66 6.67
C SER A 220 9.58 -23.70 7.32
N TYR A 221 9.98 -24.75 6.58
CA TYR A 221 10.74 -25.88 7.15
C TYR A 221 12.25 -25.64 7.19
N ILE A 222 12.93 -25.44 6.05
CA ILE A 222 14.38 -25.17 5.96
C ILE A 222 14.72 -24.08 4.92
N GLY A 223 13.72 -23.35 4.43
CA GLY A 223 13.84 -22.34 3.37
C GLY A 223 14.07 -20.91 3.87
N THR A 224 14.00 -19.96 2.93
CA THR A 224 14.04 -18.52 3.21
C THR A 224 12.64 -17.94 3.14
N LEU A 225 12.24 -17.20 4.18
CA LEU A 225 10.95 -16.53 4.28
C LEU A 225 11.16 -15.02 4.47
N ALA A 226 10.60 -14.22 3.56
CA ALA A 226 10.50 -12.77 3.72
C ALA A 226 9.02 -12.36 3.77
N VAL A 227 8.64 -11.62 4.81
CA VAL A 227 7.31 -11.04 4.99
C VAL A 227 7.47 -9.52 5.05
N ASN A 228 7.00 -8.84 4.01
CA ASN A 228 7.17 -7.40 3.83
C ASN A 228 5.81 -6.71 3.73
N ASN A 229 5.62 -5.61 4.44
CA ASN A 229 4.44 -4.75 4.30
C ASN A 229 3.11 -5.52 4.41
N SER A 230 3.08 -6.61 5.18
CA SER A 230 2.00 -7.59 5.17
C SER A 230 1.34 -7.72 6.52
N THR A 231 0.09 -8.21 6.51
CA THR A 231 -0.70 -8.43 7.72
C THR A 231 -0.96 -9.91 7.90
N LEU A 232 -0.57 -10.46 9.05
CA LEU A 232 -0.94 -11.81 9.47
C LEU A 232 -1.80 -11.71 10.72
N SER A 233 -3.08 -12.09 10.62
CA SER A 233 -4.04 -11.84 11.69
C SER A 233 -4.97 -13.00 12.02
N GLY A 234 -5.29 -13.21 13.29
CA GLY A 234 -6.29 -14.21 13.69
C GLY A 234 -5.92 -15.65 13.33
N ASN A 235 -4.67 -15.93 12.97
CA ASN A 235 -4.24 -17.27 12.61
C ASN A 235 -4.00 -18.12 13.87
N SER A 236 -4.21 -19.44 13.76
CA SER A 236 -4.15 -20.35 14.91
C SER A 236 -3.35 -21.63 14.65
N ALA A 237 -2.54 -22.05 15.63
CA ALA A 237 -1.81 -23.32 15.57
C ALA A 237 -1.49 -23.90 16.95
N ASN A 238 -0.80 -25.04 17.02
CA ASN A 238 -0.18 -25.46 18.28
C ASN A 238 1.06 -24.63 18.60
N GLU A 239 1.89 -24.38 17.60
CA GLU A 239 3.09 -23.55 17.68
C GLU A 239 3.16 -22.64 16.46
N GLY A 240 3.47 -21.36 16.68
CA GLY A 240 3.53 -20.38 15.60
C GLY A 240 2.14 -20.06 15.05
N GLY A 241 1.30 -19.37 15.83
CA GLY A 241 -0.07 -19.05 15.41
C GLY A 241 -0.06 -18.29 14.08
N GLY A 242 0.77 -17.25 13.96
CA GLY A 242 1.05 -16.57 12.70
C GLY A 242 2.06 -17.33 11.84
N ILE A 243 3.30 -17.44 12.33
CA ILE A 243 4.43 -18.02 11.60
C ILE A 243 5.12 -19.09 12.44
N TYR A 244 5.42 -20.23 11.82
CA TYR A 244 6.42 -21.17 12.31
C TYR A 244 7.59 -21.22 11.33
N ASN A 245 8.78 -20.87 11.81
CA ASN A 245 10.03 -20.98 11.06
C ASN A 245 10.90 -22.06 11.70
N GLY A 246 11.07 -23.19 11.00
CA GLY A 246 11.67 -24.43 11.51
C GLY A 246 13.16 -24.58 11.21
N HIS A 247 13.86 -25.39 12.03
CA HIS A 247 15.17 -26.02 11.75
C HIS A 247 16.38 -25.10 11.46
N GLY A 248 17.60 -25.66 11.65
CA GLY A 248 18.83 -24.88 11.81
C GLY A 248 19.32 -24.05 10.61
N LEU A 249 18.78 -24.27 9.40
CA LEU A 249 19.21 -23.56 8.18
C LEU A 249 18.17 -22.55 7.65
N SER A 250 17.00 -22.42 8.28
CA SER A 250 15.99 -21.49 7.81
C SER A 250 16.37 -20.03 8.08
N SER A 251 15.80 -19.12 7.29
CA SER A 251 15.87 -17.69 7.59
C SER A 251 14.50 -17.03 7.49
N LEU A 252 14.21 -16.15 8.43
CA LEU A 252 13.01 -15.34 8.50
C LEU A 252 13.37 -13.87 8.52
N THR A 253 12.86 -13.10 7.56
CA THR A 253 12.85 -11.63 7.61
C THR A 253 11.42 -11.15 7.72
N VAL A 254 11.13 -10.33 8.73
CA VAL A 254 9.85 -9.63 8.89
C VAL A 254 10.13 -8.13 8.85
N ASN A 255 9.59 -7.45 7.84
CA ASN A 255 9.83 -6.03 7.59
C ASN A 255 8.50 -5.28 7.40
N SER A 256 8.37 -4.12 8.03
CA SER A 256 7.22 -3.23 7.86
C SER A 256 5.85 -3.93 7.98
N SER A 257 5.76 -4.97 8.79
CA SER A 257 4.61 -5.90 8.81
C SER A 257 3.93 -5.92 10.17
N THR A 258 2.65 -6.30 10.16
CA THR A 258 1.86 -6.44 11.38
C THR A 258 1.38 -7.86 11.58
N LEU A 259 1.79 -8.45 12.70
CA LEU A 259 1.28 -9.76 13.16
C LEU A 259 0.39 -9.50 14.37
N PHE A 260 -0.92 -9.69 14.25
CA PHE A 260 -1.83 -9.41 15.35
C PHE A 260 -2.92 -10.43 15.62
N GLY A 261 -3.26 -10.61 16.90
CA GLY A 261 -4.35 -11.50 17.30
C GLY A 261 -4.14 -12.98 16.92
N ASN A 262 -2.90 -13.41 16.66
CA ASN A 262 -2.60 -14.80 16.33
C ASN A 262 -2.48 -15.63 17.62
N THR A 263 -2.91 -16.89 17.57
CA THR A 263 -3.03 -17.75 18.76
C THR A 263 -2.28 -19.07 18.59
N ALA A 264 -1.47 -19.44 19.58
CA ALA A 264 -0.85 -20.76 19.67
C ALA A 264 -1.29 -21.48 20.93
N SER A 265 -1.61 -22.79 20.84
CA SER A 265 -1.99 -23.58 22.02
C SER A 265 -0.79 -23.92 22.93
N ARG A 266 0.44 -23.78 22.43
CA ARG A 266 1.70 -23.97 23.18
C ARG A 266 2.54 -22.70 23.25
N GLY A 267 3.21 -22.32 22.16
CA GLY A 267 4.16 -21.20 22.17
C GLY A 267 4.27 -20.47 20.84
N GLY A 268 4.76 -19.23 20.89
CA GLY A 268 4.87 -18.37 19.71
C GLY A 268 3.50 -18.04 19.13
N GLY A 269 2.68 -17.29 19.87
CA GLY A 269 1.35 -16.90 19.39
C GLY A 269 1.43 -16.18 18.04
N GLY A 270 2.34 -15.21 17.93
CA GLY A 270 2.71 -14.58 16.66
C GLY A 270 3.69 -15.43 15.87
N ILE A 271 4.90 -15.63 16.42
CA ILE A 271 6.02 -16.31 15.73
C ILE A 271 6.63 -17.38 16.62
N TYR A 272 6.83 -18.57 16.07
CA TYR A 272 7.71 -19.59 16.62
C TYR A 272 8.94 -19.76 15.72
N HIS A 273 10.12 -19.45 16.23
CA HIS A 273 11.40 -19.50 15.52
C HIS A 273 12.28 -20.60 16.10
N ASP A 274 12.21 -21.79 15.51
CA ASP A 274 12.84 -23.01 16.05
C ASP A 274 14.35 -23.08 15.80
N GLY A 275 14.83 -22.50 14.68
CA GLY A 275 16.24 -22.56 14.28
C GLY A 275 16.60 -21.54 13.22
N GLY A 276 17.89 -21.43 12.90
CA GLY A 276 18.39 -20.49 11.90
C GLY A 276 18.34 -19.02 12.36
N THR A 277 18.22 -18.09 11.43
CA THR A 277 18.26 -16.64 11.71
C THR A 277 16.92 -15.95 11.48
N MET A 278 16.51 -15.11 12.42
CA MET A 278 15.38 -14.21 12.29
C MET A 278 15.86 -12.76 12.37
N ILE A 279 15.43 -11.93 11.42
CA ILE A 279 15.58 -10.48 11.47
C ILE A 279 14.18 -9.88 11.40
N MET A 280 13.81 -9.12 12.42
CA MET A 280 12.58 -8.34 12.44
C MET A 280 12.92 -6.86 12.53
N HIS A 281 12.41 -6.06 11.61
CA HIS A 281 12.57 -4.60 11.69
C HIS A 281 11.32 -3.84 11.24
N ASN A 282 11.15 -2.63 11.76
CA ASN A 282 10.03 -1.74 11.44
C ASN A 282 8.66 -2.43 11.56
N SER A 283 8.50 -3.38 12.47
CA SER A 283 7.32 -4.25 12.46
C SER A 283 6.58 -4.21 13.79
N THR A 284 5.27 -4.45 13.75
CA THR A 284 4.40 -4.45 14.91
C THR A 284 3.89 -5.87 15.21
N LEU A 285 4.09 -6.34 16.44
CA LEU A 285 3.51 -7.58 16.97
C LEU A 285 2.56 -7.24 18.12
N SER A 286 1.26 -7.47 17.92
CA SER A 286 0.24 -7.05 18.88
C SER A 286 -0.81 -8.09 19.18
N GLY A 287 -1.22 -8.22 20.45
CA GLY A 287 -2.40 -9.02 20.80
C GLY A 287 -2.25 -10.52 20.52
N ASN A 288 -1.04 -11.02 20.26
CA ASN A 288 -0.83 -12.43 19.99
C ASN A 288 -0.80 -13.22 21.32
N SER A 289 -1.29 -14.46 21.30
CA SER A 289 -1.46 -15.26 22.52
C SER A 289 -0.88 -16.66 22.43
N ALA A 290 -0.15 -17.08 23.46
CA ALA A 290 0.27 -18.45 23.67
C ALA A 290 -0.49 -19.01 24.88
N LEU A 291 -1.55 -19.79 24.64
CA LEU A 291 -2.50 -20.21 25.68
C LEU A 291 -1.92 -21.26 26.65
N GLU A 292 -0.83 -21.94 26.27
CA GLU A 292 -0.19 -23.07 26.96
C GLU A 292 -1.20 -24.04 27.63
N ASN A 293 -1.67 -25.01 26.85
CA ASN A 293 -2.52 -26.10 27.35
C ASN A 293 -1.74 -27.34 27.83
N SER A 294 -0.40 -27.23 27.98
CA SER A 294 0.45 -28.38 28.29
C SER A 294 0.86 -28.43 29.76
N SER A 295 0.69 -29.60 30.38
CA SER A 295 1.16 -29.93 31.74
C SER A 295 2.69 -30.09 31.84
N SER A 296 3.41 -30.12 30.72
CA SER A 296 4.87 -30.27 30.70
C SER A 296 5.64 -29.01 31.14
N GLY A 297 4.96 -27.87 31.23
CA GLY A 297 5.49 -26.59 31.68
C GLY A 297 6.55 -26.00 30.75
N GLY A 298 6.53 -24.68 30.61
CA GLY A 298 7.58 -23.98 29.92
C GLY A 298 7.40 -23.95 28.40
N TYR A 299 6.20 -23.67 27.92
CA TYR A 299 6.01 -22.95 26.67
C TYR A 299 5.65 -21.47 26.97
N GLY A 300 5.35 -20.66 25.96
CA GLY A 300 5.11 -19.22 26.10
C GLY A 300 5.62 -18.42 24.90
N GLY A 301 5.95 -17.14 25.10
CA GLY A 301 6.23 -16.23 24.00
C GLY A 301 4.94 -15.87 23.27
N GLY A 302 4.01 -15.21 23.96
CA GLY A 302 2.72 -14.81 23.38
C GLY A 302 2.89 -14.09 22.05
N GLY A 303 3.88 -13.20 21.96
CA GLY A 303 4.37 -12.64 20.71
C GLY A 303 5.29 -13.61 19.97
N ILE A 304 6.47 -13.85 20.52
CA ILE A 304 7.54 -14.64 19.86
C ILE A 304 8.12 -15.68 20.81
N TYR A 305 8.29 -16.92 20.34
CA TYR A 305 9.17 -17.91 20.95
C TYR A 305 10.39 -18.20 20.06
N ILE A 306 11.58 -17.90 20.57
CA ILE A 306 12.88 -18.00 19.90
C ILE A 306 13.68 -19.17 20.48
N ARG A 307 14.09 -20.10 19.62
CA ARG A 307 15.06 -21.17 19.90
C ARG A 307 16.34 -21.03 19.05
N GLY A 308 16.23 -20.41 17.86
CA GLY A 308 17.36 -20.02 17.01
C GLY A 308 17.98 -18.66 17.37
N THR A 309 18.57 -17.99 16.39
CA THR A 309 19.13 -16.63 16.53
C THR A 309 18.13 -15.60 16.00
N ALA A 310 17.91 -14.53 16.76
CA ALA A 310 16.98 -13.46 16.41
C ALA A 310 17.59 -12.08 16.66
N THR A 311 17.36 -11.16 15.73
CA THR A 311 17.64 -9.73 15.88
C THR A 311 16.36 -8.95 15.62
N ILE A 312 15.96 -8.11 16.59
CA ILE A 312 14.76 -7.28 16.52
C ILE A 312 15.20 -5.82 16.63
N ILE A 313 14.89 -5.01 15.63
CA ILE A 313 15.31 -3.61 15.56
C ILE A 313 14.11 -2.73 15.23
N SER A 314 14.00 -1.53 15.80
CA SER A 314 12.98 -0.54 15.40
C SER A 314 11.58 -1.15 15.30
N SER A 315 11.19 -1.95 16.30
CA SER A 315 9.95 -2.74 16.26
C SER A 315 9.12 -2.54 17.52
N THR A 316 7.82 -2.77 17.41
CA THR A 316 6.87 -2.58 18.52
C THR A 316 6.20 -3.90 18.88
N LEU A 317 6.44 -4.38 20.11
CA LEU A 317 5.82 -5.59 20.66
C LEU A 317 5.00 -5.23 21.90
N SER A 318 3.67 -5.24 21.76
CA SER A 318 2.77 -4.86 22.86
C SER A 318 1.51 -5.70 22.90
N SER A 319 0.82 -5.77 24.05
CA SER A 319 -0.45 -6.48 24.22
C SER A 319 -0.39 -7.99 23.92
N ASN A 320 0.79 -8.59 23.80
CA ASN A 320 0.93 -10.03 23.61
C ASN A 320 0.84 -10.74 24.96
N SER A 321 0.31 -11.96 24.97
CA SER A 321 -0.05 -12.66 26.21
C SER A 321 0.36 -14.13 26.24
N ALA A 322 0.83 -14.57 27.40
CA ALA A 322 1.01 -15.97 27.73
C ALA A 322 0.36 -16.22 29.11
N PRO A 323 -0.98 -16.42 29.15
CA PRO A 323 -1.76 -16.29 30.39
C PRO A 323 -1.62 -17.46 31.36
N ALA A 324 -1.16 -18.64 30.92
CA ALA A 324 -1.01 -19.77 31.81
C ALA A 324 0.07 -19.51 32.88
N LEU A 325 -0.14 -20.01 34.10
CA LEU A 325 0.77 -19.76 35.23
C LEU A 325 2.19 -20.30 34.98
N SER A 326 2.32 -21.39 34.22
CA SER A 326 3.58 -22.00 33.80
C SER A 326 4.25 -21.32 32.61
N ALA A 327 3.51 -20.44 31.91
CA ALA A 327 3.98 -19.83 30.69
C ALA A 327 4.95 -18.69 31.01
N ARG A 328 5.83 -18.41 30.06
CA ARG A 328 6.91 -17.43 30.23
C ARG A 328 7.03 -16.56 28.99
N GLY A 329 7.34 -15.28 29.15
CA GLY A 329 7.49 -14.37 28.01
C GLY A 329 6.13 -14.02 27.41
N GLY A 330 5.46 -12.98 27.92
CA GLY A 330 4.23 -12.49 27.28
C GLY A 330 4.53 -11.93 25.89
N GLY A 331 5.52 -11.03 25.82
CA GLY A 331 6.08 -10.53 24.56
C GLY A 331 6.99 -11.57 23.91
N ILE A 332 8.15 -11.81 24.51
CA ILE A 332 9.19 -12.69 23.96
C ILE A 332 9.59 -13.75 24.98
N ARG A 333 9.68 -14.99 24.50
CA ARG A 333 10.41 -16.07 25.16
C ARG A 333 11.61 -16.44 24.31
N SER A 334 12.81 -16.53 24.91
CA SER A 334 14.01 -16.98 24.21
C SER A 334 14.73 -18.09 24.97
N THR A 335 15.05 -19.18 24.28
CA THR A 335 16.04 -20.18 24.70
C THR A 335 17.26 -20.19 23.77
N GLY A 336 17.27 -19.34 22.74
CA GLY A 336 18.34 -19.21 21.75
C GLY A 336 19.14 -17.92 21.94
N VAL A 337 19.50 -17.25 20.84
CA VAL A 337 20.20 -15.96 20.87
C VAL A 337 19.23 -14.85 20.49
N LEU A 338 19.11 -13.83 21.33
CA LEU A 338 18.21 -12.70 21.13
C LEU A 338 18.98 -11.38 21.25
N SER A 339 18.98 -10.60 20.18
CA SER A 339 19.46 -9.22 20.14
C SER A 339 18.30 -8.25 19.90
N ILE A 340 18.19 -7.17 20.68
CA ILE A 340 17.13 -6.15 20.53
C ILE A 340 17.72 -4.73 20.57
N GLY A 341 17.33 -3.87 19.61
CA GLY A 341 17.69 -2.44 19.61
C GLY A 341 16.57 -1.54 19.10
N ASN A 342 16.57 -0.26 19.48
CA ASN A 342 15.57 0.73 19.04
C ASN A 342 14.11 0.26 19.16
N SER A 343 13.77 -0.67 20.06
CA SER A 343 12.47 -1.35 20.03
C SER A 343 11.66 -1.13 21.31
N LEU A 344 10.34 -1.11 21.16
CA LEU A 344 9.39 -1.14 22.27
C LEU A 344 9.01 -2.59 22.58
N VAL A 345 9.24 -3.05 23.81
CA VAL A 345 8.69 -4.32 24.32
C VAL A 345 8.02 -4.03 25.66
N ALA A 346 6.73 -3.69 25.61
CA ALA A 346 6.00 -3.15 26.74
C ALA A 346 4.50 -3.44 26.66
N GLY A 347 3.84 -3.59 27.82
CA GLY A 347 2.40 -3.83 27.89
C GLY A 347 2.01 -5.26 27.49
N ASN A 348 2.94 -6.20 27.62
CA ASN A 348 2.66 -7.62 27.41
C ASN A 348 2.32 -8.32 28.75
N ALA A 349 1.72 -9.51 28.70
CA ALA A 349 1.20 -10.22 29.87
C ALA A 349 1.73 -11.65 29.99
N SER A 350 2.32 -11.99 31.14
CA SER A 350 2.70 -13.35 31.54
C SER A 350 2.94 -13.36 33.06
N SER A 351 2.78 -14.51 33.72
CA SER A 351 3.11 -14.67 35.14
C SER A 351 4.60 -14.43 35.42
N THR A 352 5.46 -14.77 34.46
CA THR A 352 6.92 -14.64 34.55
C THR A 352 7.48 -14.02 33.27
N GLY A 353 8.30 -12.95 33.42
CA GLY A 353 8.92 -12.24 32.31
C GLY A 353 7.88 -11.72 31.32
N LYS A 354 7.01 -10.81 31.76
CA LYS A 354 5.89 -10.32 30.93
C LYS A 354 6.36 -9.76 29.59
N GLU A 355 7.48 -9.05 29.56
CA GLU A 355 8.04 -8.50 28.33
C GLU A 355 9.00 -9.49 27.68
N VAL A 356 10.03 -9.92 28.42
CA VAL A 356 11.02 -10.89 27.94
C VAL A 356 11.33 -11.90 29.04
N PHE A 357 11.21 -13.17 28.70
CA PHE A 357 11.83 -14.26 29.46
C PHE A 357 12.93 -14.90 28.61
N ASN A 358 14.18 -14.81 29.08
CA ASN A 358 15.31 -15.42 28.41
C ASN A 358 15.91 -16.57 29.25
N SER A 359 16.35 -17.63 28.58
CA SER A 359 17.18 -18.69 29.15
C SER A 359 18.29 -19.14 28.19
N GLY A 360 18.51 -18.37 27.12
CA GLY A 360 19.67 -18.48 26.24
C GLY A 360 20.55 -17.23 26.37
N THR A 361 21.07 -16.74 25.24
CA THR A 361 21.89 -15.52 25.20
C THR A 361 21.01 -14.32 24.86
N PHE A 362 21.10 -13.29 25.70
CA PHE A 362 20.45 -12.00 25.46
C PHE A 362 21.50 -10.91 25.23
N THR A 363 21.25 -10.03 24.27
CA THR A 363 22.07 -8.84 24.01
C THR A 363 21.15 -7.65 23.74
N SER A 364 21.22 -6.62 24.59
CA SER A 364 20.67 -5.33 24.21
C SER A 364 21.65 -4.61 23.29
N LEU A 365 21.15 -4.15 22.14
CA LEU A 365 21.86 -3.25 21.24
C LEU A 365 21.67 -1.77 21.65
N GLY A 366 20.80 -1.52 22.64
CA GLY A 366 20.52 -0.19 23.21
C GLY A 366 19.26 0.47 22.66
N ASN A 367 18.87 1.56 23.34
CA ASN A 367 17.76 2.44 22.97
C ASN A 367 16.43 1.69 22.85
N ASN A 368 16.21 0.69 23.69
CA ASN A 368 14.92 0.03 23.80
C ASN A 368 14.06 0.70 24.89
N LEU A 369 12.74 0.56 24.78
CA LEU A 369 11.81 0.91 25.85
C LEU A 369 11.12 -0.36 26.35
N PHE A 370 11.33 -0.68 27.63
CA PHE A 370 10.81 -1.89 28.25
C PHE A 370 9.75 -1.60 29.32
N GLY A 371 8.77 -2.50 29.39
CA GLY A 371 7.87 -2.60 30.53
C GLY A 371 6.97 -1.40 30.75
N GLU A 372 6.53 -1.22 32.00
CA GLU A 372 5.58 -0.18 32.41
C GLU A 372 5.58 -0.04 33.94
N ASN A 373 5.11 1.09 34.45
CA ASN A 373 5.04 1.42 35.87
C ASN A 373 6.40 1.26 36.60
N GLY A 374 7.50 1.59 35.91
CA GLY A 374 8.85 1.47 36.44
C GLY A 374 9.38 0.03 36.56
N SER A 375 8.63 -0.97 36.08
CA SER A 375 9.08 -2.36 36.04
C SER A 375 9.38 -2.77 34.61
N SER A 376 10.60 -3.26 34.35
CA SER A 376 11.02 -3.69 33.03
C SER A 376 10.28 -4.94 32.53
N GLY A 377 9.78 -5.78 33.44
CA GLY A 377 9.14 -7.05 33.10
C GLY A 377 10.09 -8.06 32.42
N LEU A 378 11.41 -7.88 32.58
CA LEU A 378 12.46 -8.72 32.01
C LEU A 378 12.92 -9.79 33.02
N VAL A 379 13.23 -10.99 32.53
CA VAL A 379 13.85 -12.07 33.30
C VAL A 379 15.02 -12.65 32.52
N ASN A 380 16.22 -12.63 33.12
CA ASN A 380 17.50 -13.00 32.51
C ASN A 380 17.79 -12.28 31.17
N ALA A 381 17.29 -11.06 31.03
CA ALA A 381 17.50 -10.17 29.89
C ALA A 381 17.83 -8.79 30.44
N ASN A 382 19.11 -8.55 30.72
CA ASN A 382 19.52 -7.33 31.42
C ASN A 382 19.59 -6.16 30.43
N PRO A 383 18.92 -5.03 30.71
CA PRO A 383 19.04 -3.82 29.91
C PRO A 383 20.44 -3.19 30.07
N ILE A 384 20.81 -2.30 29.14
CA ILE A 384 22.00 -1.46 29.22
C ILE A 384 21.63 0.00 29.46
N ASN A 385 22.63 0.87 29.68
CA ASN A 385 22.39 2.27 30.07
C ASN A 385 21.58 3.10 29.07
N SER A 386 21.61 2.77 27.78
CA SER A 386 20.82 3.47 26.76
C SER A 386 19.39 2.94 26.64
N ASP A 387 19.04 1.86 27.33
CA ASP A 387 17.66 1.39 27.41
C ASP A 387 16.87 2.17 28.46
N GLN A 388 15.56 2.24 28.26
CA GLN A 388 14.62 2.92 29.13
C GLN A 388 13.62 1.93 29.72
N ILE A 389 13.18 2.19 30.95
CA ILE A 389 12.04 1.51 31.56
C ILE A 389 10.91 2.52 31.64
N LEU A 390 9.76 2.20 31.04
CA LEU A 390 8.63 3.11 31.00
C LEU A 390 8.11 3.40 32.42
N PRO A 391 8.12 4.66 32.89
CA PRO A 391 7.68 5.00 34.25
C PRO A 391 6.17 4.88 34.45
N GLY A 392 5.37 5.06 33.39
CA GLY A 392 3.92 5.05 33.43
C GLY A 392 3.29 3.80 32.82
N LEU A 393 1.97 3.85 32.62
CA LEU A 393 1.20 2.84 31.89
C LEU A 393 1.58 2.86 30.40
N ILE A 394 1.42 1.74 29.70
CA ILE A 394 1.71 1.66 28.25
C ILE A 394 1.04 2.76 27.41
N GLY A 395 -0.16 3.20 27.79
CA GLY A 395 -0.89 4.29 27.14
C GLY A 395 -0.22 5.67 27.22
N THR A 396 0.81 5.84 28.05
CA THR A 396 1.63 7.07 28.09
C THR A 396 2.77 7.03 27.08
N ALA A 397 3.03 5.88 26.44
CA ALA A 397 4.05 5.73 25.41
C ALA A 397 3.42 5.65 24.01
N ILE A 398 2.34 4.89 23.86
CA ILE A 398 1.69 4.62 22.56
C ILE A 398 0.17 4.74 22.63
N GLY A 399 -0.44 5.11 21.49
CA GLY A 399 -1.89 5.09 21.28
C GLY A 399 -2.45 3.68 21.03
N PRO A 400 -3.69 3.52 20.56
CA PRO A 400 -4.23 2.23 20.16
C PRO A 400 -3.59 1.69 18.87
N LEU A 401 -3.67 0.37 18.65
CA LEU A 401 -3.35 -0.23 17.36
C LEU A 401 -4.41 0.22 16.35
N ALA A 402 -4.01 0.96 15.33
CA ALA A 402 -4.93 1.57 14.39
C ALA A 402 -4.33 1.67 12.99
N ASN A 403 -5.19 2.01 12.02
CA ASN A 403 -4.72 2.45 10.71
C ASN A 403 -4.24 3.90 10.84
N ASN A 404 -2.93 4.07 11.01
CA ASN A 404 -2.30 5.38 11.13
C ASN A 404 -1.63 5.82 9.82
N GLY A 405 -2.15 5.31 8.70
CA GLY A 405 -1.56 5.37 7.37
C GLY A 405 -0.61 4.21 7.08
N GLY A 406 -0.33 3.99 5.80
CA GLY A 406 0.53 2.91 5.30
C GLY A 406 -0.25 1.66 4.93
N SER A 407 0.45 0.55 4.68
CA SER A 407 -0.14 -0.73 4.26
C SER A 407 -0.53 -1.65 5.42
N THR A 408 -0.10 -1.36 6.66
CA THR A 408 -0.33 -2.20 7.84
C THR A 408 -0.71 -1.38 9.08
N LEU A 409 -1.38 -2.00 10.05
CA LEU A 409 -1.75 -1.31 11.30
C LEU A 409 -0.52 -1.06 12.18
N THR A 410 -0.49 0.09 12.87
CA THR A 410 0.66 0.50 13.70
C THR A 410 0.22 1.07 15.04
N TYR A 411 1.18 1.25 15.95
CA TYR A 411 1.04 2.06 17.15
C TYR A 411 1.75 3.40 16.94
N LEU A 412 1.04 4.53 17.06
CA LEU A 412 1.69 5.84 17.12
C LEU A 412 2.19 6.11 18.53
N PRO A 413 3.44 6.60 18.70
CA PRO A 413 3.84 7.21 19.96
C PRO A 413 2.94 8.42 20.26
N VAL A 414 2.54 8.58 21.53
CA VAL A 414 1.70 9.71 21.96
C VAL A 414 2.54 10.99 22.12
N ALA A 415 1.89 12.15 22.17
CA ALA A 415 2.58 13.41 22.42
C ALA A 415 3.36 13.37 23.75
N GLY A 416 4.64 13.76 23.71
CA GLY A 416 5.55 13.69 24.87
C GLY A 416 5.98 12.27 25.24
N SER A 417 5.75 11.29 24.37
CA SER A 417 6.19 9.91 24.59
C SER A 417 7.72 9.85 24.76
N PRO A 418 8.23 9.02 25.70
CA PRO A 418 9.67 8.79 25.86
C PRO A 418 10.31 8.04 24.68
N MET A 419 9.50 7.61 23.70
CA MET A 419 9.96 6.96 22.48
C MET A 419 10.45 7.95 21.42
N ILE A 420 9.97 9.20 21.49
CA ILE A 420 10.23 10.22 20.46
C ILE A 420 11.67 10.69 20.59
N ASP A 421 12.40 10.74 19.48
CA ASP A 421 13.80 11.20 19.40
C ASP A 421 14.78 10.41 20.30
N ALA A 422 14.41 9.17 20.67
CA ALA A 422 15.10 8.42 21.72
C ALA A 422 15.89 7.20 21.21
N GLY A 423 15.84 6.93 19.91
CA GLY A 423 16.55 5.84 19.25
C GLY A 423 18.00 6.17 18.90
N ASN A 424 18.64 5.23 18.20
CA ASN A 424 20.00 5.36 17.68
C ASN A 424 20.01 5.13 16.17
N ASP A 425 20.34 6.17 15.41
CA ASP A 425 20.36 6.15 13.94
C ASP A 425 21.33 5.09 13.38
N LEU A 426 22.41 4.76 14.10
CA LEU A 426 23.39 3.76 13.68
C LEU A 426 22.85 2.32 13.67
N LEU A 427 21.72 2.08 14.34
CA LEU A 427 21.08 0.77 14.36
C LEU A 427 20.06 0.60 13.22
N ILE A 428 19.74 1.65 12.47
CA ILE A 428 18.84 1.54 11.32
C ILE A 428 19.49 0.65 10.26
N PRO A 429 18.83 -0.43 9.81
CA PRO A 429 19.39 -1.30 8.78
C PRO A 429 19.67 -0.54 7.48
N GLN A 430 20.74 -0.91 6.78
CA GLN A 430 21.10 -0.28 5.51
C GLN A 430 19.97 -0.36 4.49
N GLY A 431 19.63 0.77 3.88
CA GLY A 431 18.56 0.87 2.87
C GLY A 431 17.16 1.11 3.43
N VAL A 432 17.00 1.14 4.77
CA VAL A 432 15.73 1.53 5.40
C VAL A 432 15.64 3.05 5.43
N THR A 433 14.77 3.62 4.60
CA THR A 433 14.59 5.08 4.46
C THR A 433 13.28 5.60 5.05
N THR A 434 12.33 4.72 5.35
CA THR A 434 11.01 5.05 5.91
C THR A 434 10.73 4.21 7.16
N ASP A 435 9.72 4.58 7.94
CA ASP A 435 9.21 3.74 9.02
C ASP A 435 8.28 2.61 8.52
N GLN A 436 7.60 1.90 9.43
CA GLN A 436 6.67 0.81 9.10
C GLN A 436 5.60 1.21 8.06
N ARG A 437 5.15 2.47 8.07
CA ARG A 437 4.04 2.95 7.25
C ARG A 437 4.47 3.16 5.80
N GLY A 438 5.78 3.17 5.53
CA GLY A 438 6.33 3.20 4.18
C GLY A 438 6.41 4.60 3.56
N TYR A 439 6.27 5.65 4.35
CA TYR A 439 6.39 7.04 3.92
C TYR A 439 7.13 7.90 4.94
N GLY A 440 7.55 9.09 4.51
CA GLY A 440 8.36 10.00 5.31
C GLY A 440 9.77 9.47 5.58
N PRO A 441 10.71 10.32 6.02
CA PRO A 441 12.04 9.86 6.39
C PRO A 441 11.95 9.03 7.68
N ARG A 442 12.78 7.98 7.78
CA ARG A 442 12.91 7.15 9.00
C ARG A 442 13.53 7.90 10.19
N ILE A 443 14.15 9.06 9.93
CA ILE A 443 14.76 9.92 10.96
C ILE A 443 14.14 11.30 10.80
N VAL A 444 13.40 11.74 11.80
CA VAL A 444 12.79 13.06 11.93
C VAL A 444 13.26 13.64 13.27
N GLY A 445 13.57 14.94 13.30
CA GLY A 445 14.06 15.57 14.53
C GLY A 445 15.54 15.31 14.77
N SER A 446 15.88 14.96 16.01
CA SER A 446 17.25 14.80 16.50
C SER A 446 17.78 13.37 16.43
N ALA A 447 16.90 12.36 16.44
CA ALA A 447 17.23 10.95 16.25
C ALA A 447 15.96 10.16 15.87
N VAL A 448 16.13 8.96 15.33
CA VAL A 448 15.02 8.02 15.09
C VAL A 448 14.23 7.73 16.37
N ASP A 449 12.93 7.54 16.25
CA ASP A 449 12.08 7.09 17.35
C ASP A 449 12.32 5.61 17.70
N ILE A 450 12.13 5.29 18.97
CA ILE A 450 12.05 3.89 19.43
C ILE A 450 10.77 3.27 18.86
N GLY A 451 10.87 2.06 18.32
CA GLY A 451 9.74 1.28 17.83
C GLY A 451 9.54 1.38 16.31
N ALA A 452 8.39 0.89 15.86
CA ALA A 452 8.11 0.69 14.43
C ALA A 452 7.79 1.98 13.65
N VAL A 453 7.44 3.06 14.34
CA VAL A 453 6.90 4.30 13.75
C VAL A 453 7.75 5.50 14.14
N GLU A 454 7.89 6.44 13.21
CA GLU A 454 8.51 7.75 13.38
C GLU A 454 7.44 8.85 13.52
N VAL A 455 7.37 9.54 14.66
CA VAL A 455 6.45 10.67 14.88
C VAL A 455 6.92 11.88 14.09
N GLY A 456 5.96 12.61 13.52
CA GLY A 456 6.22 13.73 12.61
C GLY A 456 6.13 13.36 11.13
N ALA A 457 6.00 12.07 10.79
CA ALA A 457 5.93 11.61 9.41
C ALA A 457 4.51 11.37 8.88
N LEU A 458 3.47 12.18 9.18
CA LEU A 458 2.16 11.99 8.49
C LEU A 458 2.34 12.14 6.96
N PRO A 459 1.62 11.33 6.14
CA PRO A 459 1.57 11.57 4.70
C PRO A 459 1.14 13.01 4.44
N PRO A 460 1.77 13.73 3.49
CA PRO A 460 1.41 15.12 3.23
C PRO A 460 -0.08 15.30 2.94
N ASP A 461 -0.73 14.30 2.32
CA ASP A 461 -2.16 14.34 2.03
C ASP A 461 -3.00 14.19 3.31
N GLN A 462 -2.66 13.25 4.18
CA GLN A 462 -3.32 13.09 5.48
C GLN A 462 -3.10 14.28 6.41
N ALA A 463 -1.88 14.81 6.47
CA ALA A 463 -1.55 16.00 7.24
C ALA A 463 -2.39 17.19 6.75
N LEU A 464 -2.45 17.40 5.43
CA LEU A 464 -3.21 18.49 4.84
C LEU A 464 -4.73 18.32 5.00
N ILE A 465 -5.26 17.09 4.96
CA ILE A 465 -6.67 16.81 5.29
C ILE A 465 -6.95 17.26 6.73
N ASN A 466 -6.14 16.82 7.70
CA ASN A 466 -6.32 17.17 9.11
C ASN A 466 -6.25 18.69 9.30
N ASP A 467 -5.31 19.32 8.62
CA ASP A 467 -5.16 20.77 8.61
C ASP A 467 -6.39 21.50 8.05
N TYR A 468 -7.04 20.99 7.02
CA TYR A 468 -8.24 21.60 6.45
C TYR A 468 -9.43 21.49 7.40
N TYR A 469 -9.59 20.37 8.09
CA TYR A 469 -10.58 20.26 9.18
C TYR A 469 -10.32 21.32 10.26
N GLN A 470 -9.06 21.43 10.69
CA GLN A 470 -8.71 22.35 11.76
C GLN A 470 -8.83 23.82 11.34
N ALA A 471 -8.34 24.18 10.15
CA ALA A 471 -8.29 25.56 9.67
C ALA A 471 -9.66 26.07 9.20
N ILE A 472 -10.44 25.23 8.51
CA ILE A 472 -11.73 25.63 7.94
C ILE A 472 -12.85 25.40 8.96
N LEU A 473 -12.99 24.18 9.48
CA LEU A 473 -14.11 23.81 10.35
C LEU A 473 -13.84 24.15 11.83
N GLY A 474 -12.58 24.33 12.21
CA GLY A 474 -12.20 24.72 13.58
C GLY A 474 -12.16 23.55 14.56
N ARG A 475 -12.05 22.31 14.07
CA ARG A 475 -11.99 21.10 14.89
C ARG A 475 -11.05 20.06 14.30
N PRO A 476 -10.56 19.10 15.10
CA PRO A 476 -9.90 17.91 14.58
C PRO A 476 -10.79 17.15 13.61
N SER A 477 -10.18 16.54 12.60
CA SER A 477 -10.88 15.61 11.71
C SER A 477 -11.39 14.40 12.49
N ASP A 478 -12.64 14.02 12.26
CA ASP A 478 -13.14 12.72 12.71
C ASP A 478 -12.59 11.58 11.84
N THR A 479 -12.48 10.38 12.41
CA THR A 479 -11.87 9.22 11.74
C THR A 479 -12.54 8.88 10.40
N ALA A 480 -13.86 8.97 10.32
CA ALA A 480 -14.62 8.62 9.11
C ALA A 480 -14.41 9.65 7.99
N GLY A 481 -14.48 10.94 8.33
CA GLY A 481 -14.24 12.04 7.40
C GLY A 481 -12.81 12.08 6.88
N ALA A 482 -11.82 11.92 7.78
CA ALA A 482 -10.42 11.81 7.39
C ALA A 482 -10.19 10.63 6.44
N ALA A 483 -10.75 9.46 6.75
CA ALA A 483 -10.64 8.27 5.90
C ALA A 483 -11.33 8.45 4.54
N PHE A 484 -12.47 9.12 4.49
CA PHE A 484 -13.17 9.44 3.23
C PHE A 484 -12.32 10.32 2.32
N TRP A 485 -11.75 11.40 2.83
CA TRP A 485 -10.92 12.28 1.99
C TRP A 485 -9.61 11.62 1.58
N LYS A 486 -9.06 10.76 2.44
CA LYS A 486 -7.88 9.97 2.11
C LYS A 486 -8.18 8.98 0.97
N SER A 487 -9.32 8.30 1.01
CA SER A 487 -9.72 7.39 -0.07
C SER A 487 -9.98 8.13 -1.39
N GLU A 488 -10.55 9.34 -1.33
CA GLU A 488 -10.71 10.19 -2.51
C GLU A 488 -9.37 10.64 -3.10
N ALA A 489 -8.38 10.96 -2.25
CA ALA A 489 -7.02 11.29 -2.69
C ALA A 489 -6.34 10.09 -3.36
N ASP A 490 -6.47 8.90 -2.78
CA ASP A 490 -5.90 7.66 -3.34
C ASP A 490 -6.57 7.28 -4.66
N ARG A 491 -7.88 7.49 -4.77
CA ARG A 491 -8.64 7.24 -5.99
C ARG A 491 -8.32 8.25 -7.09
N ALA A 492 -8.16 9.53 -6.77
CA ALA A 492 -7.71 10.53 -7.75
C ALA A 492 -6.33 10.17 -8.31
N ARG A 493 -5.40 9.75 -7.43
CA ARG A 493 -4.07 9.28 -7.82
C ARG A 493 -4.15 8.05 -8.75
N SER A 494 -5.01 7.08 -8.46
CA SER A 494 -5.18 5.90 -9.33
C SER A 494 -5.79 6.22 -10.70
N LEU A 495 -6.57 7.29 -10.80
CA LEU A 495 -7.11 7.81 -12.06
C LEU A 495 -6.11 8.70 -12.84
N GLY A 496 -4.92 8.96 -12.28
CA GLY A 496 -3.91 9.83 -12.89
C GLY A 496 -4.24 11.32 -12.82
N LEU A 497 -5.11 11.73 -11.88
CA LEU A 497 -5.38 13.13 -11.60
C LEU A 497 -4.29 13.74 -10.71
N ASP A 498 -4.15 15.05 -10.80
CA ASP A 498 -3.28 15.83 -9.92
C ASP A 498 -3.91 15.89 -8.52
N LEU A 499 -3.13 15.54 -7.49
CA LEU A 499 -3.60 15.53 -6.10
C LEU A 499 -4.06 16.91 -5.64
N LYS A 500 -3.53 18.00 -6.20
CA LYS A 500 -3.96 19.34 -5.82
C LYS A 500 -5.44 19.58 -6.14
N ASP A 501 -5.99 18.92 -7.16
CA ASP A 501 -7.42 19.03 -7.49
C ASP A 501 -8.31 18.40 -6.41
N VAL A 502 -7.82 17.40 -5.68
CA VAL A 502 -8.50 16.84 -4.51
C VAL A 502 -8.66 17.90 -3.44
N PHE A 503 -7.56 18.60 -3.11
CA PHE A 503 -7.58 19.64 -2.08
C PHE A 503 -8.39 20.88 -2.49
N ARG A 504 -8.47 21.18 -3.79
CA ARG A 504 -9.42 22.18 -4.30
C ARG A 504 -10.88 21.80 -4.02
N VAL A 505 -11.23 20.53 -4.22
CA VAL A 505 -12.58 20.01 -3.94
C VAL A 505 -12.86 19.99 -2.44
N ILE A 506 -11.93 19.53 -1.60
CA ILE A 506 -12.08 19.52 -0.13
C ILE A 506 -12.33 20.95 0.37
N ALA A 507 -11.50 21.90 -0.06
CA ALA A 507 -11.65 23.30 0.33
C ALA A 507 -13.03 23.84 -0.07
N ASN A 508 -13.43 23.68 -1.34
CA ASN A 508 -14.72 24.17 -1.79
C ASN A 508 -15.89 23.51 -1.04
N ARG A 509 -15.78 22.22 -0.73
CA ARG A 509 -16.77 21.50 0.09
C ARG A 509 -16.84 22.10 1.49
N PHE A 510 -15.73 22.27 2.19
CA PHE A 510 -15.72 22.71 3.59
C PHE A 510 -16.15 24.16 3.74
N PHE A 511 -15.68 25.07 2.87
CA PHE A 511 -16.09 26.48 2.89
C PHE A 511 -17.56 26.70 2.51
N THR A 512 -18.21 25.71 1.89
CA THR A 512 -19.64 25.76 1.54
C THR A 512 -20.50 24.81 2.38
N ASP A 513 -19.90 24.08 3.32
CA ASP A 513 -20.62 23.17 4.20
C ASP A 513 -21.44 23.96 5.22
N ALA A 514 -22.57 23.38 5.65
CA ALA A 514 -23.41 23.97 6.68
C ALA A 514 -22.61 24.24 7.96
N GLU A 515 -21.66 23.39 8.32
CA GLU A 515 -20.79 23.58 9.49
C GLU A 515 -20.01 24.90 9.43
N TYR A 516 -19.40 25.22 8.28
CA TYR A 516 -18.68 26.48 8.10
C TYR A 516 -19.65 27.66 8.00
N LEU A 517 -20.72 27.53 7.20
CA LEU A 517 -21.68 28.60 6.97
C LEU A 517 -22.42 29.03 8.25
N ASN A 518 -22.68 28.09 9.16
CA ASN A 518 -23.32 28.35 10.45
C ASN A 518 -22.45 29.20 11.40
N ARG A 519 -21.16 29.37 11.11
CA ARG A 519 -20.28 30.29 11.86
C ARG A 519 -20.57 31.75 11.52
N THR A 520 -21.32 32.04 10.46
CA THR A 520 -21.70 33.40 10.03
C THR A 520 -20.49 34.35 9.90
N THR A 521 -19.38 33.84 9.37
CA THR A 521 -18.12 34.60 9.28
C THR A 521 -18.30 35.89 8.50
N SER A 522 -17.64 36.98 8.92
CA SER A 522 -17.58 38.22 8.13
C SER A 522 -16.72 38.02 6.87
N ASN A 523 -16.79 38.95 5.91
CA ASN A 523 -15.91 38.87 4.73
C ASN A 523 -14.42 38.95 5.11
N ALA A 524 -14.09 39.74 6.14
CA ALA A 524 -12.73 39.79 6.67
C ALA A 524 -12.31 38.45 7.28
N GLN A 525 -13.15 37.86 8.13
CA GLN A 525 -12.86 36.55 8.73
C GLN A 525 -12.74 35.46 7.68
N TYR A 526 -13.61 35.45 6.66
CA TYR A 526 -13.51 34.52 5.54
C TYR A 526 -12.17 34.62 4.82
N VAL A 527 -11.69 35.83 4.53
CA VAL A 527 -10.36 36.02 3.92
C VAL A 527 -9.25 35.52 4.85
N THR A 528 -9.30 35.84 6.15
CA THR A 528 -8.34 35.30 7.13
C THR A 528 -8.33 33.77 7.13
N ASP A 529 -9.51 33.13 7.10
CA ASP A 529 -9.62 31.67 7.06
C ASP A 529 -8.99 31.09 5.77
N LEU A 530 -9.12 31.76 4.62
CA LEU A 530 -8.44 31.34 3.37
C LEU A 530 -6.90 31.42 3.52
N TYR A 531 -6.38 32.50 4.08
CA TYR A 531 -4.93 32.66 4.31
C TYR A 531 -4.38 31.60 5.29
N HIS A 532 -5.10 31.32 6.38
CA HIS A 532 -4.73 30.25 7.30
C HIS A 532 -4.78 28.88 6.67
N THR A 533 -5.79 28.62 5.84
CA THR A 533 -5.96 27.32 5.19
C THR A 533 -4.85 27.05 4.18
N PHE A 534 -4.60 28.01 3.27
CA PHE A 534 -3.74 27.78 2.11
C PHE A 534 -2.31 28.26 2.28
N PHE A 535 -2.04 29.22 3.16
CA PHE A 535 -0.72 29.85 3.27
C PHE A 535 -0.15 29.79 4.69
N LYS A 536 -0.90 29.24 5.66
CA LYS A 536 -0.46 29.04 7.06
C LYS A 536 0.03 30.32 7.74
N ARG A 537 -0.55 31.46 7.39
CA ARG A 537 -0.18 32.79 7.91
C ARG A 537 -1.37 33.74 7.91
N GLU A 538 -1.27 34.81 8.70
CA GLU A 538 -2.24 35.91 8.66
C GLU A 538 -2.09 36.72 7.35
N PRO A 539 -3.18 37.29 6.79
CA PRO A 539 -3.06 38.30 5.76
C PRO A 539 -2.42 39.57 6.32
N ASP A 540 -1.53 40.20 5.55
CA ASP A 540 -1.17 41.58 5.83
C ASP A 540 -2.35 42.54 5.55
N ASN A 541 -2.27 43.77 6.04
CA ASN A 541 -3.35 44.76 5.89
C ASN A 541 -3.73 45.02 4.42
N GLY A 542 -2.76 44.97 3.50
CA GLY A 542 -3.00 45.17 2.07
C GLY A 542 -3.70 43.97 1.44
N GLY A 543 -3.23 42.75 1.73
CA GLY A 543 -3.84 41.51 1.28
C GLY A 543 -5.27 41.36 1.78
N LEU A 544 -5.53 41.64 3.06
CA LEU A 544 -6.88 41.61 3.62
C LEU A 544 -7.81 42.60 2.91
N ALA A 545 -7.36 43.85 2.70
CA ALA A 545 -8.15 44.87 2.01
C ALA A 545 -8.43 44.48 0.55
N TYR A 546 -7.42 43.97 -0.16
CA TYR A 546 -7.53 43.56 -1.56
C TYR A 546 -8.61 42.49 -1.76
N TRP A 547 -8.66 41.46 -0.90
CA TRP A 547 -9.62 40.37 -1.07
C TRP A 547 -11.01 40.66 -0.49
N THR A 548 -11.11 41.55 0.50
CA THR A 548 -12.41 41.94 1.07
C THR A 548 -13.18 42.92 0.18
N GLN A 549 -12.50 43.72 -0.64
CA GLN A 549 -13.12 44.67 -1.56
C GLN A 549 -14.05 44.00 -2.59
N PRO A 550 -13.63 42.98 -3.36
CA PRO A 550 -14.51 42.27 -4.30
C PRO A 550 -15.74 41.65 -3.63
N LEU A 551 -15.58 41.08 -2.43
CA LEU A 551 -16.70 40.52 -1.66
C LEU A 551 -17.71 41.60 -1.26
N THR A 552 -17.22 42.79 -0.90
CA THR A 552 -18.06 43.95 -0.57
C THR A 552 -18.76 44.51 -1.81
N ALA A 553 -18.12 44.42 -2.98
CA ALA A 553 -18.71 44.74 -4.28
C ALA A 553 -19.68 43.65 -4.80
N GLY A 554 -20.01 42.65 -3.98
CA GLY A 554 -21.00 41.62 -4.28
C GLY A 554 -20.47 40.38 -4.98
N LEU A 555 -19.15 40.24 -5.17
CA LEU A 555 -18.58 39.02 -5.74
C LEU A 555 -18.83 37.84 -4.79
N PRO A 556 -19.29 36.67 -5.28
CA PRO A 556 -19.50 35.51 -4.43
C PRO A 556 -18.20 35.03 -3.77
N ARG A 557 -18.31 34.52 -2.53
CA ARG A 557 -17.17 33.96 -1.78
C ARG A 557 -16.44 32.84 -2.53
N SER A 558 -17.17 32.01 -3.28
CA SER A 558 -16.61 30.95 -4.12
C SER A 558 -15.64 31.49 -5.17
N VAL A 559 -15.95 32.63 -5.78
CA VAL A 559 -15.08 33.24 -6.80
C VAL A 559 -13.75 33.70 -6.19
N VAL A 560 -13.78 34.25 -4.98
CA VAL A 560 -12.56 34.61 -4.24
C VAL A 560 -11.78 33.36 -3.83
N LEU A 561 -12.46 32.31 -3.36
CA LEU A 561 -11.81 31.02 -3.07
C LEU A 561 -11.08 30.46 -4.29
N PHE A 562 -11.69 30.52 -5.47
CA PHE A 562 -11.06 30.03 -6.69
C PHE A 562 -9.79 30.81 -7.04
N SER A 563 -9.74 32.11 -6.75
CA SER A 563 -8.52 32.90 -6.91
C SER A 563 -7.37 32.43 -6.01
N PHE A 564 -7.66 31.96 -4.79
CA PHE A 564 -6.64 31.36 -3.92
C PHE A 564 -6.22 29.99 -4.42
N LEU A 565 -7.18 29.12 -4.74
CA LEU A 565 -6.95 27.74 -5.19
C LEU A 565 -6.19 27.62 -6.52
N PHE A 566 -6.16 28.68 -7.33
CA PHE A 566 -5.38 28.77 -8.57
C PHE A 566 -4.29 29.82 -8.56
N SER A 567 -3.93 30.31 -7.37
CA SER A 567 -2.76 31.16 -7.21
C SER A 567 -1.47 30.35 -7.37
N ALA A 568 -0.40 31.03 -7.80
CA ALA A 568 0.93 30.43 -7.83
C ALA A 568 1.37 29.96 -6.43
N GLU A 569 1.05 30.70 -5.36
CA GLU A 569 1.39 30.33 -3.99
C GLU A 569 0.73 29.01 -3.54
N PHE A 570 -0.52 28.75 -3.96
CA PHE A 570 -1.17 27.47 -3.72
C PHE A 570 -0.52 26.34 -4.53
N ASP A 571 -0.21 26.58 -5.80
CA ASP A 571 0.46 25.59 -6.64
C ASP A 571 1.85 25.25 -6.08
N ASP A 572 2.62 26.24 -5.62
CA ASP A 572 3.94 26.04 -4.99
C ASP A 572 3.83 25.22 -3.70
N LEU A 573 2.84 25.52 -2.85
CA LEU A 573 2.57 24.71 -1.65
C LEU A 573 2.27 23.26 -2.03
N MET A 574 1.35 23.03 -2.96
CA MET A 574 0.96 21.67 -3.34
C MET A 574 2.11 20.90 -3.98
N GLN A 575 2.93 21.57 -4.80
CA GLN A 575 4.13 20.98 -5.38
C GLN A 575 5.16 20.64 -4.31
N SER A 576 5.31 21.45 -3.28
CA SER A 576 6.21 21.14 -2.15
C SER A 576 5.78 19.92 -1.35
N LEU A 577 4.47 19.68 -1.24
CA LEU A 577 3.90 18.57 -0.49
C LEU A 577 3.85 17.26 -1.29
N PHE A 578 3.57 17.34 -2.60
CA PHE A 578 3.25 16.16 -3.42
C PHE A 578 4.23 15.91 -4.57
N GLY A 579 5.18 16.82 -4.81
CA GLY A 579 6.03 16.80 -6.00
C GLY A 579 5.28 17.22 -7.27
N ASP A 580 5.96 17.12 -8.41
CA ASP A 580 5.33 17.37 -9.71
C ASP A 580 4.34 16.24 -10.04
N THR A 581 3.06 16.58 -10.02
CA THR A 581 1.93 15.66 -10.19
C THR A 581 1.07 16.06 -11.39
N ALA A 582 1.71 16.63 -12.43
CA ALA A 582 1.01 17.06 -13.64
C ALA A 582 0.23 15.93 -14.31
N ALA A 583 -1.09 16.05 -14.31
CA ALA A 583 -1.98 15.16 -15.06
C ALA A 583 -1.90 15.45 -16.57
N ARG A 584 -2.15 14.43 -17.40
CA ARG A 584 -2.41 14.65 -18.83
C ARG A 584 -3.58 15.62 -19.02
N SER A 585 -3.52 16.43 -20.06
CA SER A 585 -4.44 17.56 -20.26
C SER A 585 -5.89 17.10 -20.44
N GLU A 586 -6.15 15.93 -21.03
CA GLU A 586 -7.51 15.38 -21.08
C GLU A 586 -8.02 14.93 -19.70
N LEU A 587 -7.17 14.32 -18.87
CA LEU A 587 -7.51 13.92 -17.51
C LEU A 587 -7.85 15.15 -16.68
N ALA A 588 -7.00 16.17 -16.76
CA ALA A 588 -7.17 17.46 -16.09
C ALA A 588 -8.47 18.17 -16.53
N THR A 589 -8.83 18.09 -17.81
CA THR A 589 -10.04 18.75 -18.35
C THR A 589 -11.32 18.03 -17.92
N VAL A 590 -11.34 16.69 -17.92
CA VAL A 590 -12.49 15.95 -17.36
C VAL A 590 -12.59 16.19 -15.85
N GLY A 591 -11.46 16.19 -15.13
CA GLY A 591 -11.40 16.56 -13.72
C GLY A 591 -11.99 17.95 -13.45
N ASP A 592 -11.70 18.93 -14.31
CA ASP A 592 -12.28 20.28 -14.26
C ASP A 592 -13.80 20.29 -14.41
N PHE A 593 -14.36 19.47 -15.31
CA PHE A 593 -15.81 19.35 -15.47
C PHE A 593 -16.47 18.78 -14.22
N TYR A 594 -15.91 17.73 -13.63
CA TYR A 594 -16.43 17.17 -12.37
C TYR A 594 -16.33 18.16 -11.21
N ARG A 595 -15.15 18.73 -10.94
CA ARG A 595 -14.99 19.64 -9.79
C ARG A 595 -15.77 20.94 -9.99
N GLY A 596 -15.85 21.43 -11.22
CA GLY A 596 -16.43 22.74 -11.51
C GLY A 596 -17.93 22.74 -11.72
N PHE A 597 -18.46 21.75 -12.44
CA PHE A 597 -19.92 21.60 -12.57
C PHE A 597 -20.52 20.82 -11.42
N LEU A 598 -19.90 19.74 -10.94
CA LEU A 598 -20.55 18.83 -9.98
C LEU A 598 -20.08 19.02 -8.54
N ASN A 599 -19.04 19.84 -8.31
CA ASN A 599 -18.43 20.06 -6.99
C ASN A 599 -17.99 18.75 -6.31
N ARG A 600 -17.46 17.82 -7.10
CA ARG A 600 -16.89 16.56 -6.61
C ARG A 600 -15.79 16.07 -7.53
N LEU A 601 -15.04 15.09 -7.06
CA LEU A 601 -14.12 14.33 -7.91
C LEU A 601 -14.91 13.35 -8.79
N PRO A 602 -14.37 13.01 -9.98
CA PRO A 602 -14.99 12.01 -10.85
C PRO A 602 -15.06 10.66 -10.17
N ASP A 603 -16.04 9.81 -10.44
CA ASP A 603 -16.01 8.38 -10.10
C ASP A 603 -15.27 7.56 -11.16
N ASN A 604 -14.88 6.32 -10.87
CA ASN A 604 -14.01 5.54 -11.77
C ASN A 604 -14.64 5.29 -13.14
N ASP A 605 -15.89 4.83 -13.18
CA ASP A 605 -16.56 4.42 -14.41
C ASP A 605 -16.91 5.63 -15.28
N GLY A 606 -17.46 6.69 -14.66
CA GLY A 606 -17.74 7.94 -15.35
C GLY A 606 -16.47 8.58 -15.90
N PHE A 607 -15.38 8.61 -15.12
CA PHE A 607 -14.10 9.12 -15.61
C PHE A 607 -13.60 8.36 -16.82
N ALA A 608 -13.56 7.02 -16.73
CA ALA A 608 -13.10 6.16 -17.81
C ALA A 608 -13.93 6.36 -19.08
N PHE A 609 -15.25 6.52 -18.95
CA PHE A 609 -16.14 6.82 -20.06
C PHE A 609 -15.76 8.12 -20.80
N TRP A 610 -15.61 9.23 -20.06
CA TRP A 610 -15.27 10.53 -20.67
C TRP A 610 -13.87 10.56 -21.27
N ILE A 611 -12.91 9.91 -20.61
CA ILE A 611 -11.53 9.82 -21.11
C ILE A 611 -11.45 8.97 -22.36
N GLY A 612 -12.20 7.87 -22.45
CA GLY A 612 -12.29 7.06 -23.67
C GLY A 612 -12.72 7.90 -24.89
N ARG A 613 -13.70 8.79 -24.71
CA ARG A 613 -14.15 9.71 -25.78
C ARG A 613 -13.07 10.69 -26.20
N PHE A 614 -12.37 11.30 -25.24
CA PHE A 614 -11.25 12.19 -25.53
C PHE A 614 -10.15 11.49 -26.33
N ARG A 615 -9.79 10.27 -25.93
CA ARG A 615 -8.76 9.47 -26.62
C ARG A 615 -9.16 9.16 -28.06
N VAL A 616 -10.40 8.73 -28.30
CA VAL A 616 -10.93 8.51 -29.66
C VAL A 616 -10.82 9.77 -30.52
N ALA A 617 -11.16 10.94 -29.96
CA ALA A 617 -11.04 12.20 -30.68
C ALA A 617 -9.58 12.62 -30.93
N GLN A 618 -8.69 12.43 -29.96
CA GLN A 618 -7.24 12.67 -30.11
C GLN A 618 -6.63 11.83 -31.24
N CYS A 619 -7.08 10.58 -31.40
CA CYS A 619 -6.66 9.70 -32.49
C CYS A 619 -7.30 10.06 -33.84
N THR A 620 -8.29 10.96 -33.86
CA THR A 620 -8.97 11.39 -35.09
C THR A 620 -8.32 12.66 -35.66
N ASN A 621 -8.45 13.80 -34.97
CA ASN A 621 -7.78 15.07 -35.32
C ASN A 621 -8.15 16.19 -34.31
N ALA A 622 -7.51 17.35 -34.47
CA ALA A 622 -7.72 18.53 -33.65
C ALA A 622 -9.16 19.09 -33.68
N THR A 623 -9.92 18.87 -34.76
CA THR A 623 -11.33 19.29 -34.86
C THR A 623 -12.21 18.38 -34.00
N ALA A 624 -11.97 17.08 -34.02
CA ALA A 624 -12.67 16.12 -33.18
C ALA A 624 -12.47 16.41 -31.69
N VAL A 625 -11.23 16.73 -31.27
CA VAL A 625 -10.95 17.10 -29.87
C VAL A 625 -11.76 18.33 -29.44
N ARG A 626 -11.80 19.37 -30.27
CA ARG A 626 -12.59 20.58 -29.98
C ARG A 626 -14.09 20.28 -29.89
N ALA A 627 -14.60 19.43 -30.77
CA ALA A 627 -16.00 19.00 -30.74
C ALA A 627 -16.33 18.17 -29.48
N GLU A 628 -15.41 17.32 -29.02
CA GLU A 628 -15.60 16.55 -27.79
C GLU A 628 -15.59 17.43 -26.53
N VAL A 629 -14.70 18.43 -26.44
CA VAL A 629 -14.72 19.40 -25.33
C VAL A 629 -16.07 20.11 -25.24
N GLU A 630 -16.60 20.55 -26.38
CA GLU A 630 -17.91 21.19 -26.48
C GLU A 630 -19.04 20.22 -26.06
N SER A 631 -19.02 19.00 -26.61
CA SER A 631 -20.02 17.96 -26.33
C SER A 631 -20.06 17.56 -24.87
N ILE A 632 -18.90 17.28 -24.26
CA ILE A 632 -18.80 16.84 -22.88
C ILE A 632 -19.25 17.94 -21.94
N SER A 633 -18.76 19.18 -22.12
CA SER A 633 -19.17 20.29 -21.25
C SER A 633 -20.66 20.60 -21.32
N SER A 634 -21.28 20.46 -22.49
CA SER A 634 -22.74 20.57 -22.65
C SER A 634 -23.49 19.44 -21.91
N GLN A 635 -22.99 18.20 -21.98
CA GLN A 635 -23.59 17.05 -21.30
C GLN A 635 -23.50 17.15 -19.76
N PHE A 636 -22.38 17.66 -19.23
CA PHE A 636 -22.29 17.96 -17.79
C PHE A 636 -23.31 19.01 -17.37
N LEU A 637 -23.44 20.10 -18.12
CA LEU A 637 -24.41 21.17 -17.84
C LEU A 637 -25.86 20.68 -17.91
N ALA A 638 -26.17 19.78 -18.86
CA ALA A 638 -27.50 19.20 -19.04
C ALA A 638 -27.81 18.03 -18.09
N SER A 639 -26.82 17.55 -17.32
CA SER A 639 -26.99 16.40 -16.44
C SER A 639 -28.03 16.65 -15.34
N THR A 640 -28.72 15.58 -14.93
CA THR A 640 -29.63 15.62 -13.77
C THR A 640 -28.88 16.06 -12.52
N GLU A 641 -27.62 15.64 -12.35
CA GLU A 641 -26.79 16.02 -11.23
C GLU A 641 -26.57 17.53 -11.18
N TYR A 642 -26.16 18.16 -12.29
CA TYR A 642 -25.96 19.61 -12.33
C TYR A 642 -27.27 20.39 -12.14
N THR A 643 -28.31 20.02 -12.89
CA THR A 643 -29.61 20.72 -12.87
C THR A 643 -30.29 20.64 -11.50
N SER A 644 -30.07 19.56 -10.75
CA SER A 644 -30.55 19.41 -9.36
C SER A 644 -29.95 20.41 -8.38
N ARG A 645 -28.79 21.01 -8.69
CA ARG A 645 -28.13 22.02 -7.83
C ARG A 645 -28.82 23.38 -7.85
N GLN A 646 -29.76 23.61 -8.77
CA GLN A 646 -30.56 24.85 -8.88
C GLN A 646 -29.73 26.14 -8.79
N ARG A 647 -28.59 26.17 -9.51
CA ARG A 647 -27.63 27.28 -9.45
C ARG A 647 -28.29 28.58 -9.88
N SER A 648 -28.09 29.65 -9.11
CA SER A 648 -28.41 31.03 -9.53
C SER A 648 -27.56 31.45 -10.73
N ASP A 649 -27.87 32.57 -11.38
CA ASP A 649 -27.03 33.05 -12.49
C ASP A 649 -25.61 33.40 -12.03
N ARG A 650 -25.47 33.99 -10.83
CA ARG A 650 -24.15 34.28 -10.23
C ARG A 650 -23.38 33.00 -9.95
N ASP A 651 -24.04 32.01 -9.38
CA ASP A 651 -23.47 30.68 -9.12
C ASP A 651 -23.04 29.99 -10.41
N PHE A 652 -23.86 30.05 -11.45
CA PHE A 652 -23.56 29.48 -12.76
C PHE A 652 -22.33 30.14 -13.38
N ILE A 653 -22.24 31.47 -13.37
CA ILE A 653 -21.04 32.18 -13.85
C ILE A 653 -19.80 31.79 -13.03
N ALA A 654 -19.92 31.67 -11.71
CA ALA A 654 -18.81 31.23 -10.86
C ALA A 654 -18.33 29.81 -11.25
N ASP A 655 -19.26 28.88 -11.50
CA ASP A 655 -18.94 27.53 -11.97
C ASP A 655 -18.20 27.58 -13.33
N LEU A 656 -18.59 28.46 -14.27
CA LEU A 656 -17.91 28.60 -15.56
C LEU A 656 -16.46 29.11 -15.44
N TYR A 657 -16.20 30.11 -14.57
CA TYR A 657 -14.84 30.55 -14.27
C TYR A 657 -14.00 29.41 -13.68
N TYR A 658 -14.59 28.62 -12.80
CA TYR A 658 -13.92 27.51 -12.13
C TYR A 658 -13.56 26.36 -13.09
N VAL A 659 -14.48 26.01 -14.00
CA VAL A 659 -14.31 24.97 -15.03
C VAL A 659 -13.34 25.42 -16.13
N PHE A 660 -13.64 26.53 -16.80
CA PHE A 660 -13.04 26.88 -18.09
C PHE A 660 -11.83 27.78 -17.98
N LEU A 661 -11.69 28.54 -16.90
CA LEU A 661 -10.62 29.52 -16.78
C LEU A 661 -9.67 29.23 -15.62
N ARG A 662 -10.00 28.31 -14.70
CA ARG A 662 -9.15 27.97 -13.55
C ARG A 662 -8.70 29.22 -12.77
N ARG A 663 -9.64 30.12 -12.48
CA ARG A 663 -9.41 31.33 -11.67
C ARG A 663 -10.73 31.93 -11.22
N GLY A 664 -10.68 32.90 -10.30
CA GLY A 664 -11.79 33.80 -10.07
C GLY A 664 -11.94 34.85 -11.17
N GLY A 665 -13.16 35.30 -11.42
CA GLY A 665 -13.44 36.47 -12.24
C GLY A 665 -13.19 37.76 -11.46
N ASP A 666 -12.69 38.80 -12.14
CA ASP A 666 -12.72 40.15 -11.59
C ASP A 666 -14.16 40.68 -11.50
N VAL A 667 -14.40 41.69 -10.66
CA VAL A 667 -15.75 42.19 -10.38
C VAL A 667 -16.47 42.64 -11.66
N THR A 668 -15.76 43.32 -12.56
CA THR A 668 -16.34 43.87 -13.80
C THR A 668 -16.69 42.74 -14.77
N GLY A 669 -15.74 41.86 -15.06
CA GLY A 669 -15.95 40.72 -15.96
C GLY A 669 -17.02 39.75 -15.45
N PHE A 670 -17.03 39.49 -14.13
CA PHE A 670 -18.04 38.63 -13.51
C PHE A 670 -19.45 39.22 -13.65
N ASN A 671 -19.62 40.50 -13.29
CA ASN A 671 -20.94 41.14 -13.36
C ASN A 671 -21.43 41.30 -14.80
N TYR A 672 -20.53 41.54 -15.78
CA TYR A 672 -20.90 41.56 -17.19
C TYR A 672 -21.64 40.28 -17.63
N TRP A 673 -21.10 39.11 -17.29
CA TRP A 673 -21.74 37.84 -17.66
C TRP A 673 -23.05 37.59 -16.90
N VAL A 674 -23.11 37.99 -15.63
CA VAL A 674 -24.33 37.90 -14.83
C VAL A 674 -25.44 38.79 -15.43
N ASP A 675 -25.11 40.00 -15.85
CA ASP A 675 -26.06 40.95 -16.42
C ASP A 675 -26.61 40.48 -17.77
N LEU A 676 -25.80 39.79 -18.57
CA LEU A 676 -26.27 39.18 -19.82
C LEU A 676 -27.26 38.04 -19.59
N LEU A 677 -27.07 37.24 -18.53
CA LEU A 677 -28.01 36.18 -18.15
C LEU A 677 -29.29 36.74 -17.53
N SER A 678 -29.15 37.65 -16.56
CA SER A 678 -30.27 38.17 -15.78
C SER A 678 -31.25 38.99 -16.63
N ASN A 679 -30.75 39.67 -17.66
CA ASN A 679 -31.57 40.41 -18.62
C ASN A 679 -32.04 39.56 -19.81
N GLY A 680 -31.73 38.25 -19.82
CA GLY A 680 -32.12 37.32 -20.89
C GLY A 680 -31.45 37.58 -22.23
N ALA A 681 -30.38 38.38 -22.28
CA ALA A 681 -29.63 38.67 -23.49
C ALA A 681 -28.87 37.43 -24.00
N PHE A 682 -28.45 36.56 -23.07
CA PHE A 682 -27.85 35.26 -23.36
C PHE A 682 -28.55 34.15 -22.58
N THR A 683 -28.62 32.96 -23.17
CA THR A 683 -28.94 31.73 -22.44
C THR A 683 -27.69 31.19 -21.74
N ARG A 684 -27.88 30.31 -20.74
CA ARG A 684 -26.77 29.64 -20.05
C ARG A 684 -25.85 28.87 -21.01
N ASP A 685 -26.42 28.19 -22.00
CA ASP A 685 -25.60 27.48 -22.99
C ASP A 685 -24.83 28.44 -23.90
N GLN A 686 -25.42 29.56 -24.31
CA GLN A 686 -24.69 30.58 -25.08
C GLN A 686 -23.52 31.15 -24.28
N VAL A 687 -23.69 31.44 -22.98
CA VAL A 687 -22.55 31.89 -22.15
C VAL A 687 -21.49 30.80 -22.01
N ARG A 688 -21.89 29.54 -21.79
CA ARG A 688 -20.95 28.40 -21.75
C ARG A 688 -20.13 28.34 -23.06
N GLN A 689 -20.77 28.49 -24.21
CA GLN A 689 -20.09 28.49 -25.51
C GLN A 689 -19.05 29.60 -25.61
N GLU A 690 -19.32 30.79 -25.08
CA GLU A 690 -18.33 31.89 -25.04
C GLU A 690 -17.14 31.57 -24.13
N PHE A 691 -17.36 30.91 -22.99
CA PHE A 691 -16.27 30.41 -22.14
C PHE A 691 -15.48 29.29 -22.81
N VAL A 692 -16.12 28.43 -23.60
CA VAL A 692 -15.42 27.41 -24.42
C VAL A 692 -14.56 28.09 -25.49
N LYS A 693 -15.01 29.19 -26.09
CA LYS A 693 -14.25 29.93 -27.10
C LYS A 693 -13.14 30.81 -26.52
N ALA A 694 -13.12 31.04 -25.20
CA ALA A 694 -12.14 31.89 -24.57
C ALA A 694 -10.70 31.43 -24.87
N ALA A 695 -9.82 32.38 -25.21
CA ALA A 695 -8.45 32.08 -25.62
C ALA A 695 -7.66 31.29 -24.55
N GLU A 696 -7.90 31.59 -23.28
CA GLU A 696 -7.34 30.89 -22.13
C GLU A 696 -7.73 29.40 -22.12
N PHE A 697 -9.01 29.08 -22.35
CA PHE A 697 -9.46 27.70 -22.44
C PHE A 697 -8.97 27.02 -23.72
N GLN A 698 -8.97 27.71 -24.85
CA GLN A 698 -8.47 27.17 -26.12
C GLN A 698 -6.97 26.84 -26.09
N THR A 699 -6.19 27.52 -25.24
CA THR A 699 -4.79 27.16 -24.97
C THR A 699 -4.71 25.77 -24.33
N ARG A 700 -5.59 25.47 -23.37
CA ARG A 700 -5.66 24.16 -22.70
C ARG A 700 -6.16 23.07 -23.65
N VAL A 701 -7.17 23.38 -24.48
CA VAL A 701 -7.62 22.45 -25.54
C VAL A 701 -6.48 22.15 -26.53
N SER A 702 -5.64 23.15 -26.84
CA SER A 702 -4.46 22.95 -27.69
C SER A 702 -3.40 22.06 -27.04
N GLN A 703 -3.28 22.05 -25.70
CA GLN A 703 -2.43 21.09 -24.99
C GLN A 703 -2.95 19.66 -25.11
N ILE A 704 -4.28 19.44 -25.00
CA ILE A 704 -4.90 18.13 -25.22
C ILE A 704 -4.58 17.62 -26.64
N ILE A 705 -4.69 18.49 -27.63
CA ILE A 705 -4.35 18.18 -29.03
C ILE A 705 -2.86 17.84 -29.15
N GLY A 706 -1.99 18.64 -28.54
CA GLY A 706 -0.53 18.48 -28.60
C GLY A 706 -0.01 17.21 -27.93
N GLN A 707 -0.70 16.69 -26.92
CA GLN A 707 -0.34 15.44 -26.24
C GLN A 707 -0.65 14.18 -27.05
N GLY A 708 -1.44 14.29 -28.12
CA GLY A 708 -1.69 13.22 -29.08
C GLY A 708 -2.44 12.00 -28.53
N CYS A 709 -2.66 11.04 -29.43
CA CYS A 709 -3.34 9.77 -29.16
C CYS A 709 -2.56 8.96 -28.10
N ALA A 710 -3.26 8.55 -27.04
CA ALA A 710 -2.73 7.65 -26.01
C ALA A 710 -3.57 6.36 -25.99
N PRO A 711 -2.93 5.19 -25.82
CA PRO A 711 -3.64 3.91 -25.71
C PRO A 711 -4.57 3.86 -24.49
#